data_AF-A0A4Q7PH78-F1
#
_entry.id   AF-A0A4Q7PH78-F1
#
_cell.length_a   1.000
_cell.length_b   1.000
_cell.length_c   1.000
_cell.angle_alpha   90.00
_cell.angle_beta   90.00
_cell.angle_gamma   90.00
#
_symmetry.space_group_name_H-M   'P 1'
#
loop_
_entity.id
_entity.type
_entity.pdbx_description
1 polymer ?
#
loop_
_entity_poly.entity_id
_entity_poly.type
_entity_poly.pdbx_seq_one_letter_code
_entity_poly.pdbx_strand_id
1 'polypeptide(L)'
;MKKILVLLFTIFISLYTYSQKIKEFSRDWTSFSQSVTVATDTLKRFKVVAYVKLITEDDNAWAGVWARVDNKPNQGRGFFDNMSKRPIKSNEWAEYTLEGTIDQKSERLVFGGICTRNGKFYFDKFEVFIEDDNGKFDQVTIENPSFEDEIVNNIIPAWNPGIKKGEINLVREFKFSTTEDSVEGNYAVLIEGKGISSNIGSSEAALPYIGYFIGTVYLLIIVFVLITYFSSTENKNWSLLSRIGFRFSFIYFLLFIIFQNNGAYPLFQLISQFSDKVMQKLAIWFGESLIRVPYQIKTGPNGSGDTTYDYMVIFVVFTIAILGTIVWSIIDKKRTSYKNLYYVLTTAIRYYVGLMLISYGLVKVIQLQFAAPRFDRLMQSYGESSPMGLAWTFLGFSEGYNLFMGIAEVLAGLLLFRRTMTLGAIITLMTAMNVMAVNYFYDVPVKILSTHLVLMTLFLLARDFKKVMSFFVTHSPVQKLTLIQMPKFGKPMRIGLKIFKGLVLVYALGYGFYSVLKSRTLYGTLAPKPPLYGVYEVTNYVINGDTITNYKSDKLWKNLTFERANRVRIQKINREENYYKVEVDTIQRNIRFFPSGNAVDFFDLKYANEGKSLDFHYIYKNDTISGETRRLDKEDFLLTNRGFHWINEYPYNR
;
A
#
# COMPACT_ATOMS: atom_id res chain seq x y z
N MET A 1 -31.78 -19.82 5.87
CA MET A 1 -30.66 -19.11 6.54
C MET A 1 -29.30 -19.80 6.38
N LYS A 2 -29.13 -21.11 6.65
CA LYS A 2 -27.86 -21.82 6.37
C LYS A 2 -27.35 -21.62 4.92
N LYS A 3 -28.24 -21.70 3.93
CA LYS A 3 -27.92 -21.46 2.50
C LYS A 3 -27.45 -20.03 2.18
N ILE A 4 -27.96 -19.00 2.87
CA ILE A 4 -27.57 -17.59 2.67
C ILE A 4 -26.21 -17.32 3.32
N LEU A 5 -25.96 -17.92 4.50
CA LEU A 5 -24.66 -17.84 5.16
C LEU A 5 -23.57 -18.46 4.28
N VAL A 6 -23.86 -19.62 3.69
CA VAL A 6 -22.97 -20.28 2.72
C VAL A 6 -22.77 -19.43 1.48
N LEU A 7 -23.82 -18.84 0.90
CA LEU A 7 -23.69 -17.96 -0.27
C LEU A 7 -22.82 -16.72 0.01
N LEU A 8 -23.02 -16.05 1.15
CA LEU A 8 -22.20 -14.91 1.56
C LEU A 8 -20.74 -15.32 1.84
N PHE A 9 -20.53 -16.51 2.39
CA PHE A 9 -19.21 -17.10 2.63
C PHE A 9 -18.51 -17.44 1.31
N THR A 10 -19.24 -18.01 0.34
CA THR A 10 -18.73 -18.33 -1.00
C THR A 10 -18.38 -17.05 -1.78
N ILE A 11 -19.22 -16.00 -1.71
CA ILE A 11 -18.95 -14.71 -2.34
C ILE A 11 -17.71 -14.04 -1.70
N PHE A 12 -17.57 -14.11 -0.38
CA PHE A 12 -16.40 -13.55 0.31
C PHE A 12 -15.11 -14.30 -0.06
N ILE A 13 -15.15 -15.64 -0.17
CA ILE A 13 -14.03 -16.46 -0.64
C ILE A 13 -13.72 -16.22 -2.12
N SER A 14 -14.72 -16.05 -2.98
CA SER A 14 -14.50 -15.78 -4.41
C SER A 14 -13.90 -14.41 -4.67
N LEU A 15 -14.27 -13.40 -3.87
CA LEU A 15 -13.64 -12.07 -3.93
C LEU A 15 -12.21 -12.07 -3.38
N TYR A 16 -11.95 -12.93 -2.38
CA TYR A 16 -10.64 -13.11 -1.77
C TYR A 16 -9.65 -13.85 -2.70
N THR A 17 -10.13 -14.84 -3.45
CA THR A 17 -9.31 -15.66 -4.37
C THR A 17 -8.99 -14.97 -5.70
N TYR A 18 -9.73 -13.92 -6.10
CA TYR A 18 -9.50 -13.21 -7.36
C TYR A 18 -8.39 -12.13 -7.28
N SER A 19 -7.94 -11.76 -6.07
CA SER A 19 -6.99 -10.66 -5.86
C SER A 19 -5.51 -11.02 -6.09
N GLN A 20 -5.16 -12.24 -6.48
CA GLN A 20 -3.76 -12.63 -6.61
C GLN A 20 -3.52 -13.49 -7.84
N LYS A 21 -3.11 -12.86 -8.95
CA LYS A 21 -2.41 -13.56 -10.03
C LYS A 21 -1.26 -12.73 -10.57
N ILE A 22 -0.09 -13.40 -10.58
CA ILE A 22 1.26 -13.04 -11.03
C ILE A 22 2.13 -12.33 -9.96
N LYS A 23 3.18 -13.06 -9.53
CA LYS A 23 4.20 -12.66 -8.55
C LYS A 23 5.34 -11.92 -9.24
N GLU A 24 5.31 -10.59 -9.23
CA GLU A 24 6.52 -9.78 -9.24
C GLU A 24 6.75 -9.33 -7.80
N PHE A 25 7.97 -9.43 -7.30
CA PHE A 25 8.26 -9.04 -5.91
C PHE A 25 9.44 -8.09 -5.82
N SER A 26 9.33 -7.17 -4.86
CA SER A 26 10.24 -6.05 -4.68
C SER A 26 11.30 -6.42 -3.64
N ARG A 27 12.57 -6.39 -4.03
CA ARG A 27 13.74 -6.67 -3.17
C ARG A 27 14.99 -6.01 -3.73
N ASP A 28 16.02 -5.88 -2.89
CA ASP A 28 17.26 -5.17 -3.23
C ASP A 28 18.31 -6.03 -3.95
N TRP A 29 17.99 -7.27 -4.33
CA TRP A 29 18.88 -8.17 -5.07
C TRP A 29 18.12 -9.09 -6.02
N THR A 30 18.79 -9.53 -7.08
CA THR A 30 18.31 -10.61 -7.97
C THR A 30 19.44 -11.57 -8.34
N SER A 31 19.10 -12.69 -8.96
CA SER A 31 20.04 -13.72 -9.39
C SER A 31 19.47 -14.52 -10.57
N PHE A 32 20.32 -15.28 -11.22
CA PHE A 32 19.95 -16.33 -12.17
C PHE A 32 20.80 -17.58 -11.91
N SER A 33 20.34 -18.74 -12.36
CA SER A 33 21.05 -20.00 -12.12
C SER A 33 20.81 -21.11 -13.13
N GLN A 34 21.84 -21.93 -13.29
CA GLN A 34 21.76 -23.25 -13.89
C GLN A 34 22.16 -24.30 -12.85
N SER A 35 21.92 -25.57 -13.14
CA SER A 35 22.29 -26.65 -12.25
C SER A 35 22.72 -27.87 -13.03
N VAL A 36 23.76 -28.53 -12.56
CA VAL A 36 24.20 -29.84 -13.06
C VAL A 36 24.04 -30.88 -11.95
N THR A 37 23.68 -32.10 -12.33
CA THR A 37 23.65 -33.23 -11.40
C THR A 37 25.09 -33.65 -11.13
N VAL A 38 25.42 -33.89 -9.86
CA VAL A 38 26.75 -34.33 -9.45
C VAL A 38 26.64 -35.59 -8.60
N ALA A 39 27.48 -36.58 -8.90
CA ALA A 39 27.60 -37.80 -8.13
C ALA A 39 29.08 -38.18 -8.05
N THR A 40 29.57 -38.40 -6.84
CA THR A 40 30.95 -38.80 -6.57
C THR A 40 30.99 -39.64 -5.29
N ASP A 41 31.84 -40.65 -5.25
CA ASP A 41 32.07 -41.45 -4.04
C ASP A 41 33.18 -40.84 -3.15
N THR A 42 33.99 -39.95 -3.70
CA THR A 42 35.11 -39.27 -3.05
C THR A 42 34.90 -37.76 -2.97
N LEU A 43 35.65 -37.08 -2.10
CA LEU A 43 35.68 -35.63 -2.04
C LEU A 43 36.35 -35.07 -3.31
N LYS A 44 35.65 -34.24 -4.07
CA LYS A 44 36.15 -33.60 -5.30
C LYS A 44 36.00 -32.09 -5.21
N ARG A 45 36.95 -31.34 -5.76
CA ARG A 45 36.83 -29.88 -5.92
C ARG A 45 36.07 -29.54 -7.20
N PHE A 46 35.42 -28.38 -7.19
CA PHE A 46 34.84 -27.78 -8.40
C PHE A 46 35.24 -26.32 -8.51
N LYS A 47 35.19 -25.78 -9.74
CA LYS A 47 35.37 -24.37 -10.04
C LYS A 47 34.20 -23.86 -10.87
N VAL A 48 33.72 -22.66 -10.56
CA VAL A 48 32.81 -21.89 -11.41
C VAL A 48 33.55 -20.61 -11.80
N VAL A 49 33.74 -20.40 -13.09
CA VAL A 49 34.43 -19.25 -13.67
C VAL A 49 33.40 -18.45 -14.44
N ALA A 50 33.42 -17.12 -14.31
CA ALA A 50 32.66 -16.21 -15.15
C ALA A 50 33.37 -14.87 -15.29
N TYR A 51 33.14 -14.20 -16.42
CA TYR A 51 33.54 -12.81 -16.59
C TYR A 51 32.40 -11.92 -16.08
N VAL A 52 32.75 -10.90 -15.30
CA VAL A 52 31.77 -10.01 -14.66
C VAL A 52 32.28 -8.57 -14.66
N LYS A 53 31.37 -7.62 -14.88
CA LYS A 53 31.62 -6.18 -14.80
C LYS A 53 30.43 -5.47 -14.15
N LEU A 54 30.68 -4.43 -13.37
CA LEU A 54 29.68 -3.61 -12.68
C LEU A 54 29.92 -2.12 -12.93
N ILE A 55 28.92 -1.44 -13.49
CA ILE A 55 28.89 0.03 -13.61
C ILE A 55 27.79 0.57 -12.69
N THR A 56 28.16 1.37 -11.69
CA THR A 56 27.21 1.91 -10.71
C THR A 56 27.68 3.22 -10.07
N GLU A 57 26.73 4.02 -9.62
CA GLU A 57 26.93 5.18 -8.73
C GLU A 57 26.51 4.86 -7.27
N ASP A 58 26.01 3.65 -7.00
CA ASP A 58 25.58 3.19 -5.67
C ASP A 58 26.73 2.44 -4.98
N ASP A 59 27.34 3.05 -3.96
CA ASP A 59 28.48 2.47 -3.22
C ASP A 59 28.18 1.09 -2.61
N ASN A 60 26.90 0.79 -2.36
CA ASN A 60 26.45 -0.48 -1.78
C ASN A 60 26.11 -1.54 -2.83
N ALA A 61 26.12 -1.19 -4.12
CA ALA A 61 25.91 -2.16 -5.18
C ALA A 61 27.12 -3.07 -5.37
N TRP A 62 26.82 -4.32 -5.70
CA TRP A 62 27.84 -5.33 -5.99
C TRP A 62 27.29 -6.47 -6.84
N ALA A 63 28.18 -7.10 -7.61
CA ALA A 63 27.94 -8.34 -8.33
C ALA A 63 28.70 -9.51 -7.70
N GLY A 64 28.27 -10.73 -7.98
CA GLY A 64 28.99 -11.94 -7.59
C GLY A 64 28.70 -13.11 -8.51
N VAL A 65 29.66 -14.02 -8.57
CA VAL A 65 29.42 -15.42 -8.97
C VAL A 65 29.05 -16.18 -7.70
N TRP A 66 28.04 -17.05 -7.79
CA TRP A 66 27.63 -17.87 -6.66
C TRP A 66 27.50 -19.34 -7.03
N ALA A 67 27.72 -20.21 -6.05
CA ALA A 67 27.50 -21.64 -6.16
C ALA A 67 26.95 -22.22 -4.85
N ARG A 68 26.10 -23.24 -4.99
CA ARG A 68 25.51 -24.02 -3.91
C ARG A 68 25.52 -25.49 -4.28
N VAL A 69 25.87 -26.33 -3.33
CA VAL A 69 25.71 -27.78 -3.44
C VAL A 69 24.46 -28.20 -2.68
N ASP A 70 23.49 -28.74 -3.41
CA ASP A 70 22.31 -29.37 -2.84
C ASP A 70 22.64 -30.84 -2.56
N ASN A 71 22.58 -31.22 -1.28
CA ASN A 71 22.78 -32.60 -0.85
C ASN A 71 21.49 -33.41 -1.03
N LYS A 72 21.65 -34.74 -1.14
CA LYS A 72 20.58 -35.72 -1.12
C LYS A 72 19.64 -35.49 0.07
N PRO A 73 18.34 -35.87 -0.03
CA PRO A 73 17.38 -35.67 1.05
C PRO A 73 17.88 -36.14 2.43
N ASN A 74 17.67 -35.33 3.46
CA ASN A 74 18.08 -35.58 4.85
C ASN A 74 19.59 -35.60 5.14
N GLN A 75 20.45 -35.13 4.21
CA GLN A 75 21.91 -35.08 4.38
C GLN A 75 22.46 -33.68 4.73
N GLY A 76 21.61 -32.76 5.20
CA GLY A 76 22.00 -31.40 5.61
C GLY A 76 22.25 -30.46 4.41
N ARG A 77 22.93 -29.33 4.68
CA ARG A 77 23.30 -28.34 3.65
C ARG A 77 24.69 -28.66 3.10
N GLY A 78 24.87 -28.57 1.79
CA GLY A 78 26.18 -28.63 1.16
C GLY A 78 26.90 -27.28 1.17
N PHE A 79 27.93 -27.17 0.35
CA PHE A 79 28.70 -25.95 0.14
C PHE A 79 27.81 -24.77 -0.30
N PHE A 80 28.14 -23.55 0.12
CA PHE A 80 27.53 -22.31 -0.38
C PHE A 80 28.52 -21.14 -0.32
N ASP A 81 28.66 -20.44 -1.44
CA ASP A 81 29.37 -19.17 -1.53
C ASP A 81 28.71 -18.29 -2.60
N ASN A 82 28.63 -16.99 -2.34
CA ASN A 82 28.03 -15.98 -3.23
C ASN A 82 28.91 -14.74 -3.44
N MET A 83 30.18 -14.81 -3.04
CA MET A 83 31.14 -13.71 -3.10
C MET A 83 30.77 -12.46 -2.28
N SER A 84 29.77 -12.50 -1.39
CA SER A 84 29.41 -11.32 -0.57
C SER A 84 30.54 -10.80 0.32
N LYS A 85 31.49 -11.66 0.73
CA LYS A 85 32.70 -11.27 1.47
C LYS A 85 33.81 -10.69 0.57
N ARG A 86 33.69 -10.85 -0.74
CA ARG A 86 34.64 -10.42 -1.78
C ARG A 86 33.87 -9.88 -3.00
N PRO A 87 33.07 -8.81 -2.83
CA PRO A 87 32.13 -8.36 -3.85
C PRO A 87 32.84 -7.85 -5.10
N ILE A 88 32.25 -8.14 -6.27
CA ILE A 88 32.72 -7.62 -7.56
C ILE A 88 32.21 -6.18 -7.71
N LYS A 89 33.16 -5.24 -7.86
CA LYS A 89 32.90 -3.80 -8.02
C LYS A 89 33.58 -3.15 -9.22
N SER A 90 34.36 -3.92 -10.00
CA SER A 90 35.11 -3.39 -11.14
C SER A 90 34.17 -2.96 -12.26
N ASN A 91 34.45 -1.80 -12.87
CA ASN A 91 33.79 -1.31 -14.08
C ASN A 91 34.49 -1.77 -15.38
N GLU A 92 35.46 -2.68 -15.28
CA GLU A 92 36.10 -3.37 -16.40
C GLU A 92 35.82 -4.87 -16.34
N TRP A 93 35.79 -5.53 -17.50
CA TRP A 93 35.64 -6.99 -17.59
C TRP A 93 36.82 -7.68 -16.92
N ALA A 94 36.53 -8.54 -15.96
CA ALA A 94 37.53 -9.37 -15.31
C ALA A 94 36.97 -10.77 -15.05
N GLU A 95 37.87 -11.75 -15.01
CA GLU A 95 37.56 -13.14 -14.68
C GLU A 95 37.43 -13.30 -13.17
N TYR A 96 36.37 -13.98 -12.73
CA TYR A 96 36.15 -14.33 -11.33
C TYR A 96 35.93 -15.83 -11.18
N THR A 97 36.73 -16.44 -10.31
CA THR A 97 36.66 -17.88 -10.00
C THR A 97 36.12 -18.11 -8.61
N LEU A 98 35.17 -19.04 -8.50
CA LEU A 98 34.64 -19.57 -7.25
C LEU A 98 35.00 -21.05 -7.15
N GLU A 99 35.67 -21.44 -6.06
CA GLU A 99 36.03 -22.83 -5.80
C GLU A 99 35.25 -23.40 -4.62
N GLY A 100 34.89 -24.68 -4.69
CA GLY A 100 34.20 -25.40 -3.63
C GLY A 100 34.42 -26.91 -3.70
N THR A 101 33.68 -27.66 -2.88
CA THR A 101 33.80 -29.13 -2.82
C THR A 101 32.45 -29.81 -2.92
N ILE A 102 32.44 -30.98 -3.56
CA ILE A 102 31.34 -31.96 -3.58
C ILE A 102 31.82 -33.30 -3.00
N ASP A 103 30.90 -34.07 -2.46
CA ASP A 103 31.16 -35.37 -1.81
C ASP A 103 30.00 -36.37 -2.07
N GLN A 104 30.06 -37.54 -1.43
CA GLN A 104 29.04 -38.59 -1.52
C GLN A 104 27.60 -38.17 -1.15
N LYS A 105 27.43 -37.06 -0.41
CA LYS A 105 26.12 -36.52 -0.04
C LYS A 105 25.57 -35.58 -1.11
N SER A 106 26.40 -35.08 -2.00
CA SER A 106 26.04 -34.11 -3.02
C SER A 106 25.12 -34.75 -4.07
N GLU A 107 24.11 -34.00 -4.51
CA GLU A 107 23.17 -34.41 -5.57
C GLU A 107 23.24 -33.45 -6.76
N ARG A 108 23.30 -32.14 -6.48
CA ARG A 108 23.30 -31.10 -7.53
C ARG A 108 24.24 -29.97 -7.19
N LEU A 109 24.98 -29.49 -8.18
CA LEU A 109 25.72 -28.23 -8.13
C LEU A 109 24.87 -27.17 -8.85
N VAL A 110 24.48 -26.13 -8.11
CA VAL A 110 23.70 -24.99 -8.60
C VAL A 110 24.61 -23.77 -8.62
N PHE A 111 24.63 -23.01 -9.71
CA PHE A 111 25.55 -21.89 -9.90
C PHE A 111 24.93 -20.79 -10.75
N GLY A 112 25.47 -19.57 -10.68
CA GLY A 112 25.10 -18.47 -11.56
C GLY A 112 25.56 -17.10 -11.07
N GLY A 113 24.94 -16.03 -11.58
CA GLY A 113 25.22 -14.65 -11.19
C GLY A 113 24.24 -14.11 -10.14
N ILE A 114 24.74 -13.21 -9.29
CA ILE A 114 23.95 -12.43 -8.33
C ILE A 114 24.30 -10.95 -8.44
N CYS A 115 23.30 -10.08 -8.31
CA CYS A 115 23.48 -8.63 -8.30
C CYS A 115 22.61 -7.97 -7.23
N THR A 116 23.08 -6.85 -6.69
CA THR A 116 22.42 -6.13 -5.62
C THR A 116 22.43 -4.62 -5.85
N ARG A 117 21.35 -3.95 -5.43
CA ARG A 117 21.16 -2.50 -5.51
C ARG A 117 21.17 -1.95 -6.94
N ASN A 118 21.24 -0.61 -7.05
CA ASN A 118 21.18 0.08 -8.34
C ASN A 118 22.50 -0.11 -9.10
N GLY A 119 22.42 -0.35 -10.41
CA GLY A 119 23.62 -0.52 -11.23
C GLY A 119 23.33 -1.27 -12.54
N LYS A 120 24.35 -1.33 -13.39
CA LYS A 120 24.40 -2.17 -14.58
C LYS A 120 25.39 -3.29 -14.34
N PHE A 121 24.88 -4.52 -14.28
CA PHE A 121 25.66 -5.72 -13.98
C PHE A 121 25.77 -6.55 -15.25
N TYR A 122 26.98 -6.85 -15.68
CA TYR A 122 27.28 -7.59 -16.90
C TYR A 122 27.86 -8.95 -16.54
N PHE A 123 27.40 -9.99 -17.22
CA PHE A 123 27.83 -11.36 -17.02
C PHE A 123 28.06 -12.03 -18.36
N ASP A 124 29.19 -12.71 -18.50
CA ASP A 124 29.53 -13.47 -19.69
C ASP A 124 30.42 -14.68 -19.39
N LYS A 125 30.47 -15.63 -20.32
CA LYS A 125 31.38 -16.79 -20.36
C LYS A 125 31.42 -17.58 -19.05
N PHE A 126 30.31 -18.26 -18.72
CA PHE A 126 30.27 -19.18 -17.59
C PHE A 126 30.91 -20.53 -17.93
N GLU A 127 31.82 -20.97 -17.08
CA GLU A 127 32.46 -22.28 -17.19
C GLU A 127 32.44 -22.99 -15.85
N VAL A 128 32.16 -24.30 -15.88
CA VAL A 128 32.13 -25.14 -14.68
C VAL A 128 33.11 -26.27 -14.87
N PHE A 129 33.94 -26.50 -13.86
CA PHE A 129 34.93 -27.58 -13.86
C PHE A 129 34.78 -28.44 -12.61
N ILE A 130 34.95 -29.74 -12.74
CA ILE A 130 34.95 -30.70 -11.63
C ILE A 130 36.25 -31.50 -11.69
N GLU A 131 36.88 -31.70 -10.54
CA GLU A 131 38.10 -32.48 -10.38
C GLU A 131 37.85 -33.98 -10.68
N ASP A 132 38.67 -34.58 -11.53
CA ASP A 132 38.70 -36.01 -11.80
C ASP A 132 39.44 -36.79 -10.70
N ASP A 133 39.50 -38.12 -10.80
CA ASP A 133 40.16 -38.94 -9.79
C ASP A 133 41.70 -38.77 -9.77
N ASN A 134 42.27 -38.11 -10.79
CA ASN A 134 43.69 -37.80 -10.89
C ASN A 134 44.03 -36.38 -10.40
N GLY A 135 43.05 -35.63 -9.92
CA GLY A 135 43.21 -34.25 -9.45
C GLY A 135 43.22 -33.19 -10.57
N LYS A 136 42.85 -33.56 -11.80
CA LYS A 136 42.74 -32.67 -12.96
C LYS A 136 41.31 -32.12 -13.07
N PHE A 137 41.15 -30.85 -13.44
CA PHE A 137 39.83 -30.25 -13.65
C PHE A 137 39.31 -30.54 -15.07
N ASP A 138 38.21 -31.28 -15.15
CA ASP A 138 37.48 -31.52 -16.40
C ASP A 138 36.29 -30.55 -16.51
N GLN A 139 36.08 -29.99 -17.70
CA GLN A 139 34.99 -29.05 -17.96
C GLN A 139 33.65 -29.79 -18.05
N VAL A 140 32.65 -29.26 -17.36
CA VAL A 140 31.27 -29.74 -17.39
C VAL A 140 30.50 -28.97 -18.45
N THR A 141 29.79 -29.67 -19.32
CA THR A 141 28.92 -29.05 -20.31
C THR A 141 27.73 -28.37 -19.62
N ILE A 142 27.51 -27.09 -19.94
CA ILE A 142 26.36 -26.30 -19.49
C ILE A 142 25.68 -25.67 -20.71
N GLU A 143 24.41 -25.32 -20.58
CA GLU A 143 23.62 -24.72 -21.66
C GLU A 143 23.84 -23.19 -21.72
N ASN A 144 23.94 -22.63 -22.92
CA ASN A 144 24.09 -21.19 -23.16
C ASN A 144 25.13 -20.49 -22.24
N PRO A 145 26.39 -20.96 -22.18
CA PRO A 145 27.42 -20.46 -21.25
C PRO A 145 27.83 -18.99 -21.51
N SER A 146 27.81 -18.57 -22.77
CA SER A 146 28.24 -17.23 -23.22
C SER A 146 27.05 -16.38 -23.71
N PHE A 147 25.82 -16.78 -23.37
CA PHE A 147 24.60 -15.98 -23.54
C PHE A 147 24.28 -15.48 -24.96
N GLU A 148 24.59 -16.31 -25.97
CA GLU A 148 24.37 -16.00 -27.38
C GLU A 148 22.90 -16.06 -27.81
N ASP A 149 22.02 -16.63 -26.98
CA ASP A 149 20.58 -16.60 -27.20
C ASP A 149 19.94 -15.34 -26.58
N GLU A 150 19.17 -14.58 -27.37
CA GLU A 150 18.55 -13.33 -26.92
C GLU A 150 17.57 -13.50 -25.74
N ILE A 151 17.64 -12.56 -24.79
CA ILE A 151 16.76 -12.48 -23.62
C ILE A 151 15.38 -11.98 -24.03
N VAL A 152 14.36 -12.81 -23.83
CA VAL A 152 12.95 -12.47 -24.08
C VAL A 152 12.20 -12.41 -22.74
N ASN A 153 11.42 -11.36 -22.53
CA ASN A 153 10.58 -11.18 -21.32
C ASN A 153 11.35 -11.29 -19.98
N ASN A 154 12.56 -10.73 -19.89
CA ASN A 154 13.46 -10.81 -18.72
C ASN A 154 13.91 -12.24 -18.35
N ILE A 155 13.86 -13.20 -19.28
CA ILE A 155 14.29 -14.58 -19.04
C ILE A 155 15.49 -14.88 -19.94
N ILE A 156 16.59 -15.31 -19.31
CA ILE A 156 17.78 -15.79 -20.00
C ILE A 156 17.50 -17.20 -20.52
N PRO A 157 17.59 -17.47 -21.84
CA PRO A 157 17.38 -18.81 -22.38
C PRO A 157 18.30 -19.85 -21.73
N ALA A 158 17.75 -21.02 -21.38
CA ALA A 158 18.40 -22.11 -20.63
C ALA A 158 18.82 -21.83 -19.17
N TRP A 159 18.63 -20.61 -18.67
CA TRP A 159 18.92 -20.24 -17.28
C TRP A 159 17.64 -19.93 -16.49
N ASN A 160 17.62 -20.32 -15.22
CA ASN A 160 16.48 -20.10 -14.33
C ASN A 160 16.60 -18.72 -13.68
N PRO A 161 15.53 -17.90 -13.66
CA PRO A 161 15.51 -16.69 -12.84
C PRO A 161 15.47 -17.07 -11.35
N GLY A 162 16.37 -16.49 -10.55
CA GLY A 162 16.51 -16.78 -9.13
C GLY A 162 17.44 -17.96 -8.82
N ILE A 163 17.24 -18.56 -7.64
CA ILE A 163 18.15 -19.53 -7.01
C ILE A 163 17.67 -20.99 -7.04
N LYS A 164 16.54 -21.26 -7.71
CA LYS A 164 15.89 -22.57 -7.77
C LYS A 164 15.28 -22.82 -9.15
N LYS A 165 15.49 -24.04 -9.66
CA LYS A 165 14.85 -24.51 -10.90
C LYS A 165 13.33 -24.61 -10.72
N GLY A 166 12.57 -24.04 -11.66
CA GLY A 166 11.10 -24.10 -11.68
C GLY A 166 10.35 -23.03 -10.89
N GLU A 167 11.03 -22.14 -10.16
CA GLU A 167 10.42 -20.95 -9.55
C GLU A 167 10.76 -19.70 -10.37
N ILE A 168 9.79 -19.13 -11.09
CA ILE A 168 10.01 -17.86 -11.80
C ILE A 168 9.95 -16.70 -10.80
N ASN A 169 11.13 -16.15 -10.49
CA ASN A 169 11.31 -15.16 -9.44
C ASN A 169 11.78 -13.80 -10.00
N LEU A 170 10.92 -13.12 -10.76
CA LEU A 170 11.22 -11.81 -11.33
C LEU A 170 11.13 -10.71 -10.27
N VAL A 171 12.17 -9.86 -10.23
CA VAL A 171 12.29 -8.75 -9.29
C VAL A 171 12.01 -7.47 -10.03
N ARG A 172 11.00 -6.72 -9.56
CA ARG A 172 10.50 -5.52 -10.25
C ARG A 172 11.60 -4.51 -10.56
N GLU A 173 12.55 -4.36 -9.64
CA GLU A 173 13.61 -3.37 -9.73
C GLU A 173 14.77 -3.78 -10.66
N PHE A 174 14.79 -5.01 -11.17
CA PHE A 174 15.85 -5.53 -12.04
C PHE A 174 15.33 -5.95 -13.41
N LYS A 175 15.87 -5.34 -14.46
CA LYS A 175 15.57 -5.68 -15.86
C LYS A 175 16.72 -6.48 -16.46
N PHE A 176 16.41 -7.60 -17.10
CA PHE A 176 17.36 -8.45 -17.83
C PHE A 176 17.23 -8.18 -19.33
N SER A 177 18.35 -7.98 -20.01
CA SER A 177 18.43 -7.72 -21.45
C SER A 177 19.74 -8.19 -22.06
N THR A 178 19.72 -8.50 -23.35
CA THR A 178 20.93 -8.81 -24.12
C THR A 178 21.70 -7.53 -24.43
N THR A 179 23.03 -7.60 -24.43
CA THR A 179 23.93 -6.52 -24.83
C THR A 179 25.04 -7.03 -25.73
N GLU A 180 25.54 -6.19 -26.63
CA GLU A 180 26.70 -6.48 -27.51
C GLU A 180 28.06 -6.22 -26.83
N ASP A 181 28.05 -5.67 -25.60
CA ASP A 181 29.25 -5.54 -24.78
C ASP A 181 29.55 -6.90 -24.12
N SER A 182 30.29 -7.74 -24.84
CA SER A 182 30.60 -9.14 -24.49
C SER A 182 32.12 -9.39 -24.35
N VAL A 183 32.46 -10.51 -23.74
CA VAL A 183 33.82 -11.07 -23.66
C VAL A 183 33.98 -12.21 -24.67
N GLU A 184 32.96 -13.06 -24.83
CA GLU A 184 32.98 -14.19 -25.75
C GLU A 184 31.70 -14.25 -26.57
N GLY A 185 31.84 -14.35 -27.89
CA GLY A 185 30.67 -14.30 -28.79
C GLY A 185 30.19 -12.87 -29.04
N ASN A 186 28.96 -12.73 -29.52
CA ASN A 186 28.37 -11.43 -29.89
C ASN A 186 27.55 -10.81 -28.77
N TYR A 187 27.16 -11.59 -27.75
CA TYR A 187 26.20 -11.17 -26.76
C TYR A 187 26.64 -11.48 -25.33
N ALA A 188 26.08 -10.72 -24.39
CA ALA A 188 26.22 -10.98 -22.96
C ALA A 188 24.91 -10.62 -22.22
N VAL A 189 24.83 -10.98 -20.94
CA VAL A 189 23.72 -10.61 -20.07
C VAL A 189 23.98 -9.24 -19.45
N LEU A 190 23.07 -8.29 -19.67
CA LEU A 190 22.97 -7.04 -18.91
C LEU A 190 21.77 -7.11 -17.96
N ILE A 191 22.02 -6.88 -16.67
CA ILE A 191 21.01 -6.68 -15.65
C ILE A 191 21.06 -5.23 -15.18
N GLU A 192 19.95 -4.49 -15.32
CA GLU A 192 19.83 -3.12 -14.81
C GLU A 192 18.98 -3.08 -13.55
N GLY A 193 19.60 -2.77 -12.40
CA GLY A 193 18.91 -2.45 -11.15
C GLY A 193 18.60 -0.96 -11.05
N LYS A 194 17.32 -0.58 -10.88
CA LYS A 194 16.89 0.83 -10.74
C LYS A 194 15.79 1.01 -9.71
N GLY A 195 15.82 2.16 -9.01
CA GLY A 195 14.81 2.54 -8.03
C GLY A 195 14.93 1.83 -6.68
N ILE A 196 16.08 1.21 -6.40
CA ILE A 196 16.31 0.43 -5.18
C ILE A 196 16.71 1.36 -4.04
N SER A 197 15.88 1.43 -2.99
CA SER A 197 16.20 2.16 -1.75
C SER A 197 16.40 1.17 -0.59
N SER A 198 17.04 1.61 0.50
CA SER A 198 17.34 0.80 1.70
C SER A 198 16.13 0.15 2.40
N ASN A 199 14.91 0.42 1.95
CA ASN A 199 13.66 0.00 2.56
C ASN A 199 12.89 -1.06 1.74
N ILE A 200 13.50 -1.60 0.68
CA ILE A 200 12.81 -2.47 -0.27
C ILE A 200 12.96 -3.94 0.14
N GLY A 201 11.93 -4.42 0.82
CA GLY A 201 11.59 -5.83 0.92
C GLY A 201 10.09 -5.92 1.09
N SER A 202 9.38 -6.51 0.12
CA SER A 202 7.93 -6.67 0.26
C SER A 202 7.61 -7.70 1.36
N SER A 203 6.76 -7.31 2.30
CA SER A 203 6.29 -8.17 3.41
C SER A 203 5.64 -9.48 2.93
N GLU A 204 5.08 -9.46 1.73
CA GLU A 204 4.41 -10.60 1.10
C GLU A 204 5.39 -11.63 0.53
N ALA A 205 6.58 -11.20 0.08
CA ALA A 205 7.64 -12.11 -0.32
C ALA A 205 8.26 -12.83 0.89
N ALA A 206 8.33 -12.13 2.02
CA ALA A 206 8.78 -12.68 3.30
C ALA A 206 7.79 -13.68 3.92
N LEU A 207 6.48 -13.51 3.69
CA LEU A 207 5.41 -14.33 4.27
C LEU A 207 4.38 -14.71 3.18
N PRO A 208 4.68 -15.70 2.31
CA PRO A 208 3.89 -15.99 1.10
C PRO A 208 2.45 -16.44 1.37
N TYR A 209 2.12 -16.85 2.61
CA TYR A 209 0.78 -17.27 3.02
C TYR A 209 0.09 -16.25 3.94
N ILE A 210 0.65 -15.05 4.11
CA ILE A 210 0.12 -14.05 5.04
C ILE A 210 -1.32 -13.67 4.70
N GLY A 211 -1.64 -13.61 3.41
CA GLY A 211 -3.00 -13.44 2.93
C GLY A 211 -3.93 -14.50 3.54
N TYR A 212 -3.71 -15.78 3.25
CA TYR A 212 -4.57 -16.87 3.73
C TYR A 212 -4.76 -16.84 5.24
N PHE A 213 -3.72 -16.50 5.99
CA PHE A 213 -3.77 -16.34 7.44
C PHE A 213 -4.68 -15.18 7.86
N ILE A 214 -4.49 -13.98 7.29
CA ILE A 214 -5.36 -12.81 7.51
C ILE A 214 -6.81 -13.14 7.18
N GLY A 215 -7.05 -13.75 6.01
CA GLY A 215 -8.38 -14.16 5.54
C GLY A 215 -9.06 -15.14 6.51
N THR A 216 -8.31 -16.12 7.02
CA THR A 216 -8.81 -17.10 8.01
C THR A 216 -9.19 -16.42 9.32
N VAL A 217 -8.39 -15.46 9.81
CA VAL A 217 -8.73 -14.71 11.03
C VAL A 217 -10.02 -13.91 10.86
N TYR A 218 -10.19 -13.20 9.75
CA TYR A 218 -11.44 -12.49 9.47
C TYR A 218 -12.65 -13.43 9.35
N LEU A 219 -12.46 -14.60 8.73
CA LEU A 219 -13.49 -15.63 8.63
C LEU A 219 -13.95 -16.10 10.02
N LEU A 220 -13.00 -16.36 10.93
CA LEU A 220 -13.28 -16.75 12.30
C LEU A 220 -14.01 -15.64 13.07
N ILE A 221 -13.60 -14.39 12.92
CA ILE A 221 -14.28 -13.24 13.53
C ILE A 221 -15.74 -13.15 13.06
N ILE A 222 -15.98 -13.29 11.75
CA ILE A 222 -17.34 -13.32 11.17
C ILE A 222 -18.17 -14.45 11.78
N VAL A 223 -17.59 -15.65 11.92
CA VAL A 223 -18.27 -16.79 12.53
C VAL A 223 -18.68 -16.49 13.97
N PHE A 224 -17.81 -15.94 14.81
CA PHE A 224 -18.16 -15.57 16.19
C PHE A 224 -19.22 -14.46 16.26
N VAL A 225 -19.13 -13.45 15.38
CA VAL A 225 -20.13 -12.39 15.24
C VAL A 225 -21.51 -12.99 14.94
N LEU A 226 -21.59 -13.93 13.99
CA LEU A 226 -22.83 -14.58 13.60
C LEU A 226 -23.37 -15.49 14.71
N ILE A 227 -22.51 -16.26 15.39
CA ILE A 227 -22.89 -17.13 16.52
C ILE A 227 -23.52 -16.33 17.67
N THR A 228 -23.05 -15.11 17.92
CA THR A 228 -23.63 -14.21 18.92
C THR A 228 -25.13 -13.94 18.67
N TYR A 229 -25.56 -13.92 17.41
CA TYR A 229 -26.90 -13.52 17.02
C TYR A 229 -27.95 -14.64 17.10
N PHE A 230 -27.57 -15.90 16.87
CA PHE A 230 -28.55 -16.98 16.74
C PHE A 230 -29.33 -17.34 18.02
N SER A 231 -29.15 -16.66 19.17
CA SER A 231 -29.93 -16.97 20.39
C SER A 231 -30.21 -15.82 21.38
N SER A 232 -29.92 -14.54 21.06
CA SER A 232 -29.67 -13.55 22.14
C SER A 232 -30.69 -12.44 22.41
N THR A 233 -31.72 -12.21 21.59
CA THR A 233 -32.40 -10.89 21.65
C THR A 233 -33.77 -10.87 22.34
N GLU A 234 -34.51 -11.99 22.37
CA GLU A 234 -35.80 -12.06 23.07
C GLU A 234 -35.83 -13.13 24.18
N ASN A 235 -34.95 -14.14 24.09
CA ASN A 235 -34.96 -15.24 25.03
C ASN A 235 -34.33 -14.85 26.38
N LYS A 236 -34.88 -15.35 27.49
CA LYS A 236 -34.27 -15.16 28.83
C LYS A 236 -32.95 -15.94 28.96
N ASN A 237 -32.86 -17.07 28.27
CA ASN A 237 -31.71 -17.97 28.29
C ASN A 237 -31.06 -18.05 26.91
N TRP A 238 -29.76 -17.80 26.84
CA TRP A 238 -28.97 -17.92 25.61
C TRP A 238 -28.40 -19.34 25.49
N SER A 239 -28.26 -19.82 24.25
CA SER A 239 -27.53 -21.05 23.98
C SER A 239 -26.06 -20.94 24.43
N LEU A 240 -25.39 -22.07 24.63
CA LEU A 240 -23.96 -22.09 24.94
C LEU A 240 -23.15 -21.37 23.86
N LEU A 241 -23.42 -21.67 22.58
CA LEU A 241 -22.74 -21.05 21.45
C LEU A 241 -22.91 -19.53 21.45
N SER A 242 -24.13 -19.00 21.66
CA SER A 242 -24.32 -17.54 21.69
C SER A 242 -23.66 -16.87 22.89
N ARG A 243 -23.51 -17.55 24.04
CA ARG A 243 -22.71 -17.02 25.16
C ARG A 243 -21.23 -16.96 24.80
N ILE A 244 -20.69 -17.99 24.16
CA ILE A 244 -19.29 -18.03 23.70
C ILE A 244 -19.05 -16.94 22.63
N GLY A 245 -19.89 -16.90 21.59
CA GLY A 245 -19.82 -15.87 20.55
C GLY A 245 -19.86 -14.46 21.14
N PHE A 246 -20.79 -14.21 22.06
CA PHE A 246 -20.90 -12.91 22.71
C PHE A 246 -19.64 -12.53 23.49
N ARG A 247 -19.09 -13.44 24.30
CA ARG A 247 -17.86 -13.19 25.08
C ARG A 247 -16.70 -12.84 24.16
N PHE A 248 -16.54 -13.58 23.06
CA PHE A 248 -15.53 -13.26 22.04
C PHE A 248 -15.76 -11.90 21.43
N SER A 249 -16.96 -11.64 20.87
CA SER A 249 -17.27 -10.35 20.22
C SER A 249 -17.14 -9.17 21.19
N PHE A 250 -17.49 -9.37 22.47
CA PHE A 250 -17.34 -8.35 23.51
C PHE A 250 -15.88 -7.97 23.72
N ILE A 251 -15.01 -8.95 23.94
CA ILE A 251 -13.58 -8.70 24.15
C ILE A 251 -12.95 -8.15 22.88
N TYR A 252 -13.17 -8.81 21.74
CA TYR A 252 -12.56 -8.46 20.47
C TYR A 252 -12.87 -7.02 20.05
N PHE A 253 -14.15 -6.64 19.99
CA PHE A 253 -14.51 -5.30 19.54
C PHE A 253 -14.14 -4.21 20.55
N LEU A 254 -14.15 -4.48 21.85
CA LEU A 254 -13.66 -3.51 22.83
C LEU A 254 -12.17 -3.26 22.67
N LEU A 255 -11.36 -4.32 22.57
CA LEU A 255 -9.93 -4.18 22.35
C LEU A 255 -9.64 -3.49 21.01
N PHE A 256 -10.37 -3.83 19.94
CA PHE A 256 -10.24 -3.13 18.67
C PHE A 256 -10.57 -1.63 18.80
N ILE A 257 -11.67 -1.26 19.45
CA ILE A 257 -12.04 0.16 19.65
C ILE A 257 -10.99 0.92 20.47
N ILE A 258 -10.32 0.23 21.41
CA ILE A 258 -9.25 0.79 22.24
C ILE A 258 -7.98 0.97 21.40
N PHE A 259 -7.45 -0.09 20.81
CA PHE A 259 -6.12 -0.06 20.16
C PHE A 259 -6.13 0.44 18.72
N GLN A 260 -7.29 0.41 18.07
CA GLN A 260 -7.50 0.90 16.70
C GLN A 260 -8.58 2.00 16.71
N ASN A 261 -8.50 2.93 17.67
CA ASN A 261 -9.50 3.99 17.82
C ASN A 261 -9.58 4.92 16.60
N ASN A 262 -8.43 5.18 15.96
CA ASN A 262 -8.28 6.03 14.79
C ASN A 262 -8.99 7.40 14.87
N GLY A 263 -9.03 7.99 16.07
CA GLY A 263 -9.66 9.30 16.31
C GLY A 263 -11.18 9.29 16.42
N ALA A 264 -11.84 8.12 16.37
CA ALA A 264 -13.29 8.02 16.45
C ALA A 264 -13.85 8.53 17.79
N TYR A 265 -13.14 8.29 18.89
CA TYR A 265 -13.53 8.82 20.20
C TYR A 265 -12.71 10.07 20.52
N PRO A 266 -13.37 11.24 20.66
CA PRO A 266 -12.69 12.47 21.03
C PRO A 266 -11.89 12.32 22.31
N LEU A 267 -10.69 12.91 22.34
CA LEU A 267 -9.80 12.94 23.51
C LEU A 267 -9.29 11.56 23.98
N PHE A 268 -9.61 10.48 23.28
CA PHE A 268 -9.20 9.13 23.67
C PHE A 268 -7.67 8.96 23.71
N GLN A 269 -6.97 9.65 22.81
CA GLN A 269 -5.51 9.68 22.77
C GLN A 269 -4.85 10.21 24.06
N LEU A 270 -5.55 11.01 24.88
CA LEU A 270 -5.02 11.50 26.16
C LEU A 270 -4.89 10.38 27.20
N ILE A 271 -5.71 9.34 27.08
CA ILE A 271 -5.76 8.23 28.04
C ILE A 271 -5.22 6.92 27.47
N SER A 272 -5.08 6.80 26.14
CA SER A 272 -4.58 5.57 25.49
C SER A 272 -3.05 5.51 25.41
N GLN A 273 -2.31 6.60 25.66
CA GLN A 273 -0.85 6.64 25.44
C GLN A 273 -0.09 5.49 26.12
N PHE A 274 -0.46 5.16 27.36
CA PHE A 274 0.16 4.06 28.08
C PHE A 274 -0.20 2.70 27.47
N SER A 275 -1.47 2.45 27.18
CA SER A 275 -1.92 1.20 26.56
C SER A 275 -1.34 1.01 25.16
N ASP A 276 -1.18 2.09 24.40
CA ASP A 276 -0.63 2.07 23.05
C ASP A 276 0.85 1.68 23.07
N LYS A 277 1.64 2.20 24.03
CA LYS A 277 3.04 1.79 24.24
C LYS A 277 3.16 0.31 24.62
N VAL A 278 2.26 -0.18 25.47
CA VAL A 278 2.24 -1.60 25.86
C VAL A 278 1.89 -2.48 24.66
N MET A 279 0.85 -2.12 23.92
CA MET A 279 0.44 -2.85 22.71
C MET A 279 1.55 -2.82 21.65
N GLN A 280 2.25 -1.69 21.49
CA GLN A 280 3.34 -1.58 20.55
C GLN A 280 4.44 -2.60 20.82
N LYS A 281 4.91 -2.68 22.08
CA LYS A 281 5.91 -3.67 22.50
C LYS A 281 5.41 -5.09 22.32
N LEU A 282 4.16 -5.35 22.71
CA LEU A 282 3.56 -6.68 22.62
C LEU A 282 3.41 -7.15 21.16
N ALA A 283 2.94 -6.29 20.27
CA ALA A 283 2.75 -6.60 18.85
C ALA A 283 4.08 -6.84 18.13
N ILE A 284 5.12 -6.04 18.43
CA ILE A 284 6.48 -6.27 17.92
C ILE A 284 7.00 -7.61 18.42
N TRP A 285 6.97 -7.85 19.74
CA TRP A 285 7.43 -9.10 20.32
C TRP A 285 6.68 -10.33 19.76
N PHE A 286 5.37 -10.21 19.55
CA PHE A 286 4.54 -11.26 18.97
C PHE A 286 4.97 -11.55 17.52
N GLY A 287 5.21 -10.50 16.72
CA GLY A 287 5.69 -10.61 15.35
C GLY A 287 7.08 -11.24 15.26
N GLU A 288 8.01 -10.85 16.13
CA GLU A 288 9.39 -11.36 16.14
C GLU A 288 9.49 -12.79 16.70
N SER A 289 8.78 -13.08 17.79
CA SER A 289 8.94 -14.33 18.54
C SER A 289 8.07 -15.46 18.01
N LEU A 290 6.80 -15.18 17.70
CA LEU A 290 5.83 -16.20 17.29
C LEU A 290 5.70 -16.31 15.79
N ILE A 291 5.55 -15.18 15.09
CA ILE A 291 5.41 -15.16 13.63
C ILE A 291 6.76 -15.23 12.92
N ARG A 292 7.84 -14.79 13.59
CA ARG A 292 9.21 -14.70 13.06
C ARG A 292 9.29 -13.87 11.79
N VAL A 293 8.71 -12.67 11.83
CA VAL A 293 8.80 -11.69 10.74
C VAL A 293 10.28 -11.44 10.42
N PRO A 294 10.74 -11.67 9.17
CA PRO A 294 12.18 -11.70 8.85
C PRO A 294 12.80 -10.31 8.63
N TYR A 295 12.08 -9.25 8.97
CA TYR A 295 12.50 -7.86 8.82
C TYR A 295 12.01 -7.03 10.02
N GLN A 296 12.62 -5.86 10.21
CA GLN A 296 12.25 -4.95 11.29
C GLN A 296 10.84 -4.41 11.10
N ILE A 297 9.98 -4.60 12.10
CA ILE A 297 8.61 -4.08 12.09
C ILE A 297 8.66 -2.57 12.36
N LYS A 298 8.37 -1.77 11.32
CA LYS A 298 8.27 -0.32 11.45
C LYS A 298 6.98 0.08 12.17
N THR A 299 7.09 1.09 13.02
CA THR A 299 5.97 1.68 13.75
C THR A 299 5.94 3.18 13.55
N GLY A 300 4.75 3.77 13.59
CA GLY A 300 4.55 5.22 13.51
C GLY A 300 3.76 5.64 12.28
N PRO A 301 3.41 6.93 12.17
CA PRO A 301 2.55 7.43 11.11
C PRO A 301 3.30 7.44 9.77
N ASN A 302 2.78 6.73 8.79
CA ASN A 302 3.29 6.71 7.41
C ASN A 302 2.18 6.87 6.36
N GLY A 303 0.95 7.18 6.79
CA GLY A 303 -0.22 7.30 5.93
C GLY A 303 -0.92 5.98 5.58
N SER A 304 -0.40 4.83 6.04
CA SER A 304 -1.03 3.51 5.92
C SER A 304 -1.64 3.08 7.25
N GLY A 305 -2.82 2.47 7.20
CA GLY A 305 -3.45 1.73 8.30
C GLY A 305 -3.40 0.21 8.12
N ASP A 306 -2.63 -0.27 7.13
CA ASP A 306 -2.47 -1.69 6.78
C ASP A 306 -0.99 -2.10 6.84
N THR A 307 -0.25 -1.64 7.85
CA THR A 307 1.16 -2.02 8.02
C THR A 307 1.29 -3.41 8.64
N THR A 308 2.49 -4.01 8.57
CA THR A 308 2.79 -5.24 9.32
C THR A 308 2.48 -5.09 10.80
N TYR A 309 2.80 -3.93 11.37
CA TYR A 309 2.47 -3.61 12.76
C TYR A 309 0.95 -3.64 13.01
N ASP A 310 0.16 -3.01 12.16
CA ASP A 310 -1.30 -2.98 12.32
C ASP A 310 -1.92 -4.38 12.27
N TYR A 311 -1.46 -5.22 11.34
CA TYR A 311 -1.87 -6.62 11.30
C TYR A 311 -1.45 -7.40 12.56
N MET A 312 -0.24 -7.16 13.10
CA MET A 312 0.18 -7.77 14.38
C MET A 312 -0.74 -7.36 15.53
N VAL A 313 -1.17 -6.09 15.60
CA VAL A 313 -2.15 -5.65 16.59
C VAL A 313 -3.46 -6.44 16.45
N ILE A 314 -3.96 -6.66 15.23
CA ILE A 314 -5.17 -7.47 15.01
C ILE A 314 -4.98 -8.91 15.49
N PHE A 315 -3.84 -9.55 15.21
CA PHE A 315 -3.57 -10.92 15.66
C PHE A 315 -3.44 -11.02 17.19
N VAL A 316 -2.80 -10.06 17.83
CA VAL A 316 -2.72 -10.00 19.30
C VAL A 316 -4.11 -9.81 19.89
N VAL A 317 -4.91 -8.88 19.38
CA VAL A 317 -6.30 -8.64 19.82
C VAL A 317 -7.15 -9.90 19.64
N PHE A 318 -7.04 -10.58 18.49
CA PHE A 318 -7.73 -11.83 18.24
C PHE A 318 -7.34 -12.92 19.25
N THR A 319 -6.04 -13.09 19.50
CA THR A 319 -5.51 -14.10 20.44
C THR A 319 -5.99 -13.84 21.87
N ILE A 320 -5.90 -12.58 22.32
CA ILE A 320 -6.40 -12.17 23.65
C ILE A 320 -7.91 -12.40 23.74
N ALA A 321 -8.68 -12.12 22.68
CA ALA A 321 -10.12 -12.37 22.67
C ALA A 321 -10.47 -13.86 22.80
N ILE A 322 -9.72 -14.76 22.14
CA ILE A 322 -9.88 -16.21 22.30
C ILE A 322 -9.58 -16.64 23.74
N LEU A 323 -8.40 -16.29 24.27
CA LEU A 323 -7.98 -16.66 25.61
C LEU A 323 -8.93 -16.10 26.67
N GLY A 324 -9.31 -14.82 26.55
CA GLY A 324 -10.27 -14.18 27.45
C GLY A 324 -11.67 -14.81 27.36
N THR A 325 -12.08 -15.30 26.19
CA THR A 325 -13.35 -16.03 26.05
C THR A 325 -13.32 -17.36 26.79
N ILE A 326 -12.21 -18.08 26.73
CA ILE A 326 -12.00 -19.34 27.47
C ILE A 326 -12.06 -19.05 28.98
N VAL A 327 -11.25 -18.11 29.46
CA VAL A 327 -11.20 -17.71 30.88
C VAL A 327 -12.58 -17.27 31.37
N TRP A 328 -13.27 -16.40 30.63
CA TRP A 328 -14.62 -15.96 30.99
C TRP A 328 -15.61 -17.13 31.01
N SER A 329 -15.50 -18.08 30.08
CA SER A 329 -16.38 -19.25 30.05
C SER A 329 -16.15 -20.21 31.22
N ILE A 330 -14.92 -20.29 31.74
CA ILE A 330 -14.57 -21.08 32.93
C ILE A 330 -15.08 -20.39 34.20
N ILE A 331 -14.95 -19.07 34.32
CA ILE A 331 -15.33 -18.33 35.52
C ILE A 331 -16.85 -18.16 35.61
N ASP A 332 -17.52 -17.76 34.53
CA ASP A 332 -18.95 -17.43 34.53
C ASP A 332 -19.81 -18.57 33.97
N LYS A 333 -19.88 -19.68 34.72
CA LYS A 333 -20.65 -20.88 34.34
C LYS A 333 -22.16 -20.71 34.54
N LYS A 334 -22.57 -19.90 35.52
CA LYS A 334 -23.98 -19.83 35.99
C LYS A 334 -24.85 -18.88 35.18
N ARG A 335 -24.29 -17.83 34.56
CA ARG A 335 -25.09 -16.80 33.89
C ARG A 335 -25.71 -17.31 32.60
N THR A 336 -27.02 -17.07 32.45
CA THR A 336 -27.81 -17.55 31.30
C THR A 336 -27.91 -16.54 30.16
N SER A 337 -27.63 -15.26 30.40
CA SER A 337 -27.60 -14.21 29.36
C SER A 337 -26.79 -12.98 29.77
N TYR A 338 -26.35 -12.19 28.78
CA TYR A 338 -25.54 -10.98 28.97
C TYR A 338 -26.20 -9.70 28.44
N LYS A 339 -27.51 -9.53 28.65
CA LYS A 339 -28.29 -8.42 28.06
C LYS A 339 -27.72 -7.03 28.36
N ASN A 340 -27.24 -6.80 29.60
CA ASN A 340 -26.64 -5.51 29.98
C ASN A 340 -25.29 -5.27 29.30
N LEU A 341 -24.41 -6.28 29.24
CA LEU A 341 -23.13 -6.15 28.54
C LEU A 341 -23.31 -6.03 27.03
N TYR A 342 -24.34 -6.68 26.47
CA TYR A 342 -24.74 -6.49 25.09
C TYR A 342 -25.19 -5.05 24.80
N TYR A 343 -25.96 -4.44 25.71
CA TYR A 343 -26.28 -3.01 25.63
C TYR A 343 -25.02 -2.14 25.64
N VAL A 344 -24.06 -2.42 26.53
CA VAL A 344 -22.80 -1.67 26.61
C VAL A 344 -21.99 -1.80 25.32
N LEU A 345 -21.76 -3.03 24.85
CA LEU A 345 -21.00 -3.30 23.63
C LEU A 345 -21.61 -2.66 22.40
N THR A 346 -22.92 -2.86 22.18
CA THR A 346 -23.61 -2.24 21.03
C THR A 346 -23.64 -0.73 21.14
N THR A 347 -23.68 -0.16 22.34
CA THR A 347 -23.54 1.29 22.52
C THR A 347 -22.15 1.74 22.10
N ALA A 348 -21.08 1.11 22.60
CA ALA A 348 -19.71 1.43 22.20
C ALA A 348 -19.53 1.34 20.67
N ILE A 349 -19.91 0.23 20.06
CA ILE A 349 -19.84 0.03 18.60
C ILE A 349 -20.64 1.11 17.84
N ARG A 350 -21.86 1.44 18.26
CA ARG A 350 -22.68 2.49 17.61
C ARG A 350 -22.01 3.85 17.63
N TYR A 351 -21.42 4.23 18.78
CA TYR A 351 -20.67 5.47 18.87
C TYR A 351 -19.39 5.41 18.05
N TYR A 352 -18.66 4.30 18.06
CA TYR A 352 -17.41 4.16 17.31
C TYR A 352 -17.66 4.29 15.81
N VAL A 353 -18.52 3.44 15.25
CA VAL A 353 -18.86 3.45 13.82
C VAL A 353 -19.50 4.78 13.42
N GLY A 354 -20.47 5.27 14.21
CA GLY A 354 -21.18 6.50 13.92
C GLY A 354 -20.26 7.72 13.90
N LEU A 355 -19.40 7.88 14.91
CA LEU A 355 -18.47 9.01 14.97
C LEU A 355 -17.38 8.91 13.90
N MET A 356 -16.89 7.71 13.62
CA MET A 356 -15.87 7.49 12.58
C MET A 356 -16.37 7.90 11.20
N LEU A 357 -17.57 7.45 10.82
CA LEU A 357 -18.16 7.76 9.51
C LEU A 357 -18.71 9.19 9.43
N ILE A 358 -19.16 9.79 10.55
CA ILE A 358 -19.42 11.23 10.57
C ILE A 358 -18.13 12.00 10.26
N SER A 359 -17.02 11.67 10.92
CA SER A 359 -15.74 12.34 10.68
C SER A 359 -15.30 12.20 9.22
N TYR A 360 -15.29 10.98 8.68
CA TYR A 360 -14.92 10.70 7.29
C TYR A 360 -15.86 11.39 6.29
N GLY A 361 -17.17 11.34 6.56
CA GLY A 361 -18.19 11.96 5.74
C GLY A 361 -18.07 13.48 5.70
N LEU A 362 -17.82 14.14 6.83
CA LEU A 362 -17.64 15.59 6.89
C LEU A 362 -16.45 16.05 6.03
N VAL A 363 -15.34 15.32 6.05
CA VAL A 363 -14.17 15.62 5.21
C VAL A 363 -14.48 15.47 3.71
N LYS A 364 -15.38 14.54 3.34
CA LYS A 364 -15.84 14.35 1.95
C LYS A 364 -16.86 15.39 1.50
N VAL A 365 -17.79 15.79 2.37
CA VAL A 365 -18.82 16.81 2.08
C VAL A 365 -18.20 18.11 1.56
N ILE A 366 -16.97 18.43 1.96
CA ILE A 366 -16.25 19.62 1.51
C ILE A 366 -15.04 19.33 0.60
N GLN A 367 -14.99 18.13 0.00
CA GLN A 367 -13.98 17.72 -0.97
C GLN A 367 -12.53 17.77 -0.47
N LEU A 368 -12.29 17.49 0.82
CA LEU A 368 -10.92 17.43 1.36
C LEU A 368 -10.30 16.04 1.27
N GLN A 369 -11.09 14.97 1.36
CA GLN A 369 -10.58 13.59 1.32
C GLN A 369 -10.13 13.23 -0.10
N PHE A 370 -10.98 13.53 -1.08
CA PHE A 370 -10.70 13.38 -2.50
C PHE A 370 -10.72 14.78 -3.13
N ALA A 371 -9.58 15.46 -3.10
CA ALA A 371 -9.46 16.81 -3.66
C ALA A 371 -9.58 16.78 -5.19
N ALA A 372 -10.01 17.91 -5.77
CA ALA A 372 -10.02 18.10 -7.21
C ALA A 372 -8.63 17.81 -7.84
N PRO A 373 -8.56 17.20 -9.03
CA PRO A 373 -7.31 16.87 -9.69
C PRO A 373 -6.40 18.07 -9.84
N ARG A 374 -5.18 17.91 -9.34
CA ARG A 374 -4.12 18.90 -9.46
C ARG A 374 -3.46 18.86 -10.85
N PHE A 375 -2.66 19.87 -11.17
CA PHE A 375 -2.09 20.01 -12.52
C PHE A 375 -1.15 18.85 -12.83
N ASP A 376 -0.39 18.40 -11.84
CA ASP A 376 0.41 17.18 -11.91
C ASP A 376 -0.44 15.96 -12.31
N ARG A 377 -1.64 15.81 -11.72
CA ARG A 377 -2.56 14.71 -12.03
C ARG A 377 -3.18 14.84 -13.42
N LEU A 378 -3.55 16.06 -13.84
CA LEU A 378 -4.17 16.31 -15.15
C LEU A 378 -3.19 16.13 -16.32
N MET A 379 -1.90 16.38 -16.08
CA MET A 379 -0.84 16.16 -17.07
C MET A 379 -0.27 14.73 -17.05
N GLN A 380 -0.66 13.91 -16.08
CA GLN A 380 -0.16 12.54 -15.96
C GLN A 380 -0.76 11.65 -17.04
N SER A 381 0.05 10.77 -17.62
CA SER A 381 -0.47 9.76 -18.55
C SER A 381 -1.31 8.73 -17.79
N TYR A 382 -2.43 8.28 -18.37
CA TYR A 382 -3.35 7.35 -17.71
C TYR A 382 -2.64 6.08 -17.19
N GLY A 383 -1.76 5.49 -18.01
CA GLY A 383 -0.99 4.28 -17.66
C GLY A 383 0.05 4.46 -16.54
N GLU A 384 0.38 5.70 -16.15
CA GLU A 384 1.28 5.98 -15.02
C GLU A 384 0.52 6.10 -13.68
N SER A 385 -0.82 6.02 -13.70
CA SER A 385 -1.64 6.09 -12.50
C SER A 385 -1.51 4.82 -11.66
N SER A 386 -1.22 4.98 -10.37
CA SER A 386 -1.36 3.89 -9.40
C SER A 386 -2.85 3.56 -9.15
N PRO A 387 -3.20 2.35 -8.69
CA PRO A 387 -4.60 1.99 -8.39
C PRO A 387 -5.29 2.99 -7.45
N MET A 388 -4.63 3.35 -6.34
CA MET A 388 -5.15 4.36 -5.40
C MET A 388 -5.21 5.75 -6.06
N GLY A 389 -4.19 6.14 -6.83
CA GLY A 389 -4.16 7.43 -7.53
C GLY A 389 -5.32 7.58 -8.52
N LEU A 390 -5.65 6.51 -9.24
CA LEU A 390 -6.79 6.43 -10.14
C LEU A 390 -8.11 6.61 -9.39
N ALA A 391 -8.32 5.85 -8.31
CA ALA A 391 -9.53 5.97 -7.49
C ALA A 391 -9.67 7.38 -6.88
N TRP A 392 -8.59 7.96 -6.36
CA TRP A 392 -8.59 9.30 -5.78
C TRP A 392 -8.95 10.36 -6.82
N THR A 393 -8.45 10.22 -8.04
CA THR A 393 -8.71 11.15 -9.15
C THR A 393 -10.16 11.04 -9.63
N PHE A 394 -10.64 9.81 -9.84
CA PHE A 394 -12.02 9.54 -10.24
C PHE A 394 -13.02 10.09 -9.22
N LEU A 395 -12.82 9.77 -7.94
CA LEU A 395 -13.68 10.23 -6.86
C LEU A 395 -13.53 11.73 -6.63
N GLY A 396 -12.32 12.27 -6.72
CA GLY A 396 -12.01 13.67 -6.39
C GLY A 396 -12.40 14.68 -7.47
N PHE A 397 -12.45 14.26 -8.73
CA PHE A 397 -12.90 15.10 -9.85
C PHE A 397 -14.33 15.61 -9.67
N SER A 398 -15.25 14.75 -9.22
CA SER A 398 -16.66 15.11 -9.09
C SER A 398 -17.01 15.62 -7.69
N GLU A 399 -17.22 16.93 -7.54
CA GLU A 399 -17.68 17.54 -6.27
C GLU A 399 -19.06 17.00 -5.85
N GLY A 400 -19.98 16.83 -6.81
CA GLY A 400 -21.30 16.27 -6.55
C GLY A 400 -21.25 14.82 -6.03
N TYR A 401 -20.34 13.99 -6.58
CA TYR A 401 -20.16 12.62 -6.11
C TYR A 401 -19.52 12.58 -4.71
N ASN A 402 -18.57 13.47 -4.42
CA ASN A 402 -18.02 13.65 -3.07
C ASN A 402 -19.10 13.98 -2.04
N LEU A 403 -19.96 14.95 -2.37
CA LEU A 403 -21.07 15.35 -1.50
C LEU A 403 -22.03 14.18 -1.26
N PHE A 404 -22.41 13.46 -2.32
CA PHE A 404 -23.29 12.29 -2.23
C PHE A 404 -22.72 11.22 -1.29
N MET A 405 -21.46 10.83 -1.48
CA MET A 405 -20.78 9.85 -0.60
C MET A 405 -20.66 10.38 0.84
N GLY A 406 -20.30 11.65 1.00
CA GLY A 406 -20.14 12.27 2.31
C GLY A 406 -21.44 12.29 3.11
N ILE A 407 -22.57 12.65 2.48
CA ILE A 407 -23.90 12.60 3.10
C ILE A 407 -24.23 11.15 3.51
N ALA A 408 -23.99 10.18 2.64
CA ALA A 408 -24.27 8.78 2.94
C ALA A 408 -23.49 8.28 4.17
N GLU A 409 -22.24 8.73 4.36
CA GLU A 409 -21.42 8.42 5.55
C GLU A 409 -21.89 9.16 6.80
N VAL A 410 -22.25 10.45 6.70
CA VAL A 410 -22.79 11.23 7.82
C VAL A 410 -24.11 10.64 8.34
N LEU A 411 -24.91 10.01 7.47
CA LEU A 411 -26.12 9.27 7.87
C LEU A 411 -25.85 8.08 8.80
N ALA A 412 -24.60 7.63 8.96
CA ALA A 412 -24.22 6.71 10.04
C ALA A 412 -24.52 7.29 11.43
N GLY A 413 -24.67 8.61 11.58
CA GLY A 413 -25.17 9.26 12.79
C GLY A 413 -26.56 8.76 13.24
N LEU A 414 -27.37 8.19 12.34
CA LEU A 414 -28.62 7.52 12.69
C LEU A 414 -28.39 6.33 13.63
N LEU A 415 -27.21 5.71 13.61
CA LEU A 415 -26.81 4.69 14.57
C LEU A 415 -26.83 5.22 15.99
N LEU A 416 -26.63 6.51 16.24
CA LEU A 416 -26.58 7.07 17.60
C LEU A 416 -27.97 7.15 18.26
N PHE A 417 -29.06 7.04 17.47
CA PHE A 417 -30.43 7.09 17.97
C PHE A 417 -31.08 5.71 17.96
N ARG A 418 -31.63 5.29 19.10
CA ARG A 418 -32.14 3.92 19.29
C ARG A 418 -33.33 3.57 18.38
N ARG A 419 -34.09 4.57 17.94
CA ARG A 419 -35.27 4.40 17.07
C ARG A 419 -34.90 4.21 15.60
N THR A 420 -33.82 4.83 15.15
CA THR A 420 -33.35 4.78 13.75
C THR A 420 -32.19 3.82 13.56
N MET A 421 -31.79 3.08 14.60
CA MET A 421 -30.56 2.27 14.58
C MET A 421 -30.56 1.25 13.45
N THR A 422 -31.65 0.52 13.21
CA THR A 422 -31.69 -0.50 12.15
C THR A 422 -31.57 0.13 10.76
N LEU A 423 -32.27 1.24 10.50
CA LEU A 423 -32.13 2.01 9.26
C LEU A 423 -30.70 2.54 9.10
N GLY A 424 -30.16 3.14 10.16
CA GLY A 424 -28.78 3.60 10.21
C GLY A 424 -27.79 2.48 9.92
N ALA A 425 -27.99 1.28 10.45
CA ALA A 425 -27.13 0.12 10.21
C ALA A 425 -27.22 -0.38 8.75
N ILE A 426 -28.39 -0.33 8.11
CA ILE A 426 -28.53 -0.68 6.69
C ILE A 426 -27.76 0.31 5.82
N ILE A 427 -27.96 1.61 6.02
CA ILE A 427 -27.26 2.68 5.28
C ILE A 427 -25.75 2.58 5.51
N THR A 428 -25.34 2.44 6.78
CA THR A 428 -23.94 2.31 7.18
C THR A 428 -23.28 1.07 6.59
N LEU A 429 -24.01 -0.05 6.48
CA LEU A 429 -23.45 -1.26 5.90
C LEU A 429 -23.14 -1.06 4.43
N MET A 430 -24.07 -0.45 3.67
CA MET A 430 -23.87 -0.15 2.26
C MET A 430 -22.67 0.78 2.05
N THR A 431 -22.56 1.85 2.84
CA THR A 431 -21.47 2.81 2.72
C THR A 431 -20.12 2.22 3.14
N ALA A 432 -20.06 1.56 4.29
CA ALA A 432 -18.84 0.92 4.78
C ALA A 432 -18.36 -0.21 3.85
N MET A 433 -19.29 -0.99 3.25
CA MET A 433 -18.95 -2.00 2.26
C MET A 433 -18.40 -1.38 0.98
N ASN A 434 -18.94 -0.25 0.51
CA ASN A 434 -18.40 0.46 -0.64
C ASN A 434 -16.98 0.98 -0.36
N VAL A 435 -16.76 1.60 0.81
CA VAL A 435 -15.41 2.03 1.24
C VAL A 435 -14.46 0.83 1.32
N MET A 436 -14.90 -0.29 1.89
CA MET A 436 -14.12 -1.51 1.94
C MET A 436 -13.78 -2.01 0.54
N ALA A 437 -14.76 -2.10 -0.37
CA ALA A 437 -14.55 -2.54 -1.75
C ALA A 437 -13.52 -1.67 -2.48
N VAL A 438 -13.63 -0.33 -2.39
CA VAL A 438 -12.63 0.58 -2.95
C VAL A 438 -11.25 0.29 -2.37
N ASN A 439 -11.14 0.04 -1.06
CA ASN A 439 -9.85 -0.21 -0.43
C ASN A 439 -9.17 -1.50 -0.90
N TYR A 440 -9.95 -2.56 -1.14
CA TYR A 440 -9.41 -3.83 -1.63
C TYR A 440 -9.13 -3.80 -3.13
N PHE A 441 -10.01 -3.20 -3.94
CA PHE A 441 -9.89 -3.24 -5.41
C PHE A 441 -8.98 -2.16 -6.00
N TYR A 442 -8.68 -1.08 -5.27
CA TYR A 442 -7.78 -0.01 -5.69
C TYR A 442 -6.55 0.13 -4.79
N ASP A 443 -6.23 -0.93 -4.05
CA ASP A 443 -5.09 -1.00 -3.13
C ASP A 443 -4.91 0.24 -2.24
N VAL A 444 -5.98 0.61 -1.55
CA VAL A 444 -5.94 1.68 -0.57
C VAL A 444 -5.54 1.09 0.78
N PRO A 445 -4.52 1.62 1.47
CA PRO A 445 -4.00 1.04 2.70
C PRO A 445 -4.84 1.39 3.94
N VAL A 446 -6.16 1.12 3.89
CA VAL A 446 -7.12 1.30 5.00
C VAL A 446 -8.11 0.12 5.08
N LYS A 447 -7.67 -1.09 4.71
CA LYS A 447 -8.46 -2.33 4.65
C LYS A 447 -8.84 -2.83 6.04
N ILE A 448 -7.93 -2.77 7.02
CA ILE A 448 -8.18 -3.22 8.40
C ILE A 448 -9.38 -2.47 8.98
N LEU A 449 -9.32 -1.13 8.95
CA LEU A 449 -10.37 -0.29 9.50
C LEU A 449 -11.71 -0.51 8.78
N SER A 450 -11.73 -0.45 7.44
CA SER A 450 -12.98 -0.54 6.68
C SER A 450 -13.63 -1.92 6.84
N THR A 451 -12.85 -3.01 6.86
CA THR A 451 -13.35 -4.34 7.19
C THR A 451 -13.99 -4.37 8.59
N HIS A 452 -13.36 -3.77 9.61
CA HIS A 452 -13.93 -3.75 10.96
C HIS A 452 -15.21 -2.91 11.07
N LEU A 453 -15.32 -1.80 10.33
CA LEU A 453 -16.56 -1.03 10.24
C LEU A 453 -17.70 -1.89 9.66
N VAL A 454 -17.42 -2.70 8.64
CA VAL A 454 -18.39 -3.66 8.08
C VAL A 454 -18.75 -4.73 9.12
N LEU A 455 -17.77 -5.36 9.76
CA LEU A 455 -18.00 -6.41 10.77
C LEU A 455 -18.83 -5.91 11.96
N MET A 456 -18.52 -4.72 12.47
CA MET A 456 -19.26 -4.06 13.54
C MET A 456 -20.67 -3.70 13.09
N THR A 457 -20.85 -3.19 11.88
CA THR A 457 -22.18 -2.85 11.36
C THR A 457 -23.03 -4.09 11.15
N LEU A 458 -22.44 -5.17 10.63
CA LEU A 458 -23.06 -6.50 10.55
C LEU A 458 -23.44 -7.00 11.94
N PHE A 459 -22.60 -6.82 12.96
CA PHE A 459 -22.94 -7.18 14.35
C PHE A 459 -24.15 -6.39 14.87
N LEU A 460 -24.25 -5.09 14.59
CA LEU A 460 -25.41 -4.27 14.95
C LEU A 460 -26.69 -4.71 14.22
N LEU A 461 -26.59 -4.93 12.91
CA LEU A 461 -27.71 -5.31 12.05
C LEU A 461 -28.15 -6.76 12.30
N ALA A 462 -27.22 -7.63 12.70
CA ALA A 462 -27.47 -9.04 12.96
C ALA A 462 -28.72 -9.17 13.81
N ARG A 463 -28.83 -8.40 14.90
CA ARG A 463 -30.02 -8.33 15.79
C ARG A 463 -31.38 -8.35 15.07
N ASP A 464 -31.54 -7.52 14.05
CA ASP A 464 -32.81 -7.39 13.32
C ASP A 464 -32.78 -8.08 11.96
N PHE A 465 -31.71 -8.80 11.61
CA PHE A 465 -31.51 -9.42 10.31
C PHE A 465 -32.68 -10.32 9.90
N LYS A 466 -33.16 -11.19 10.79
CA LYS A 466 -34.35 -12.02 10.50
C LYS A 466 -35.58 -11.17 10.16
N LYS A 467 -35.82 -10.10 10.92
CA LYS A 467 -36.97 -9.20 10.72
C LYS A 467 -36.83 -8.42 9.40
N VAL A 468 -35.64 -7.90 9.12
CA VAL A 468 -35.33 -7.20 7.86
C VAL A 468 -35.53 -8.13 6.66
N MET A 469 -35.00 -9.35 6.70
CA MET A 469 -35.19 -10.34 5.62
C MET A 469 -36.65 -10.79 5.48
N SER A 470 -37.38 -10.94 6.59
CA SER A 470 -38.79 -11.29 6.54
C SER A 470 -39.63 -10.20 5.86
N PHE A 471 -39.30 -8.93 6.12
CA PHE A 471 -39.96 -7.80 5.50
C PHE A 471 -39.64 -7.70 4.00
N PHE A 472 -38.36 -7.72 3.62
CA PHE A 472 -37.95 -7.48 2.23
C PHE A 472 -38.04 -8.69 1.29
N VAL A 473 -37.88 -9.91 1.80
CA VAL A 473 -37.76 -11.12 0.96
C VAL A 473 -38.95 -12.06 1.11
N THR A 474 -39.43 -12.29 2.34
CA THR A 474 -40.57 -13.19 2.56
C THR A 474 -41.91 -12.45 2.58
N HIS A 475 -41.91 -11.13 2.34
CA HIS A 475 -43.09 -10.26 2.32
C HIS A 475 -43.99 -10.41 3.56
N SER A 476 -43.40 -10.83 4.69
CA SER A 476 -44.14 -11.14 5.91
C SER A 476 -44.23 -9.88 6.77
N PRO A 477 -45.40 -9.56 7.37
CA PRO A 477 -45.55 -8.36 8.17
C PRO A 477 -44.64 -8.40 9.41
N VAL A 478 -43.90 -7.31 9.63
CA VAL A 478 -43.07 -7.12 10.83
C VAL A 478 -43.71 -6.05 11.71
N GLN A 479 -44.33 -6.46 12.83
CA GLN A 479 -45.02 -5.53 13.73
C GLN A 479 -44.09 -4.52 14.40
N LYS A 480 -42.89 -4.94 14.82
CA LYS A 480 -41.90 -4.05 15.46
C LYS A 480 -40.47 -4.56 15.33
N LEU A 481 -39.55 -3.63 15.07
CA LEU A 481 -38.11 -3.86 15.21
C LEU A 481 -37.72 -4.00 16.68
N THR A 482 -36.61 -4.69 16.95
CA THR A 482 -36.15 -4.89 18.32
C THR A 482 -35.63 -3.56 18.88
N LEU A 483 -36.02 -3.15 20.08
CA LEU A 483 -35.42 -1.98 20.73
C LEU A 483 -34.40 -2.43 21.77
N ILE A 484 -33.18 -1.88 21.75
CA ILE A 484 -32.21 -2.19 22.81
C ILE A 484 -32.68 -1.49 24.09
N GLN A 485 -33.13 -2.30 25.04
CA GLN A 485 -33.56 -1.81 26.33
C GLN A 485 -32.36 -1.31 27.11
N MET A 486 -32.46 -0.08 27.60
CA MET A 486 -31.44 0.50 28.47
C MET A 486 -31.52 -0.15 29.85
N PRO A 487 -30.39 -0.45 30.52
CA PRO A 487 -30.40 -0.86 31.91
C PRO A 487 -31.17 0.13 32.79
N LYS A 488 -31.75 -0.36 33.89
CA LYS A 488 -32.47 0.48 34.84
C LYS A 488 -31.48 1.40 35.56
N PHE A 489 -31.41 2.66 35.13
CA PHE A 489 -30.64 3.71 35.77
C PHE A 489 -31.57 4.71 36.47
N GLY A 490 -31.10 5.26 37.61
CA GLY A 490 -31.78 6.35 38.30
C GLY A 490 -31.96 7.60 37.41
N LYS A 491 -32.91 8.48 37.77
CA LYS A 491 -33.17 9.74 37.03
C LYS A 491 -31.89 10.58 36.78
N PRO A 492 -30.99 10.84 37.74
CA PRO A 492 -29.81 11.68 37.50
C PRO A 492 -28.87 11.06 36.46
N MET A 493 -28.56 9.76 36.57
CA MET A 493 -27.70 9.06 35.61
C MET A 493 -28.29 9.09 34.19
N ARG A 494 -29.61 8.93 34.05
CA ARG A 494 -30.29 9.02 32.74
C ARG A 494 -30.19 10.40 32.12
N ILE A 495 -30.27 11.46 32.94
CA ILE A 495 -30.11 12.85 32.48
C ILE A 495 -28.65 13.09 32.09
N GLY A 496 -27.70 12.70 32.94
CA GLY A 496 -26.27 12.81 32.68
C GLY A 496 -25.85 12.15 31.36
N LEU A 497 -26.30 10.92 31.09
CA LEU A 497 -26.04 10.22 29.83
C LEU A 497 -26.62 10.92 28.59
N LYS A 498 -27.77 11.61 28.73
CA LYS A 498 -28.35 12.40 27.63
C LYS A 498 -27.54 13.67 27.37
N ILE A 499 -27.12 14.37 28.43
CA ILE A 499 -26.27 15.55 28.34
C ILE A 499 -24.93 15.16 27.69
N PHE A 500 -24.30 14.09 28.18
CA PHE A 500 -23.06 13.56 27.62
C PHE A 500 -23.20 13.22 26.13
N LYS A 501 -24.27 12.51 25.75
CA LYS A 501 -24.58 12.26 24.33
C LYS A 501 -24.70 13.57 23.53
N GLY A 502 -25.39 14.57 24.08
CA GLY A 502 -25.56 15.89 23.46
C GLY A 502 -24.21 16.57 23.22
N LEU A 503 -23.34 16.60 24.23
CA LEU A 503 -21.99 17.16 24.13
C LEU A 503 -21.14 16.44 23.07
N VAL A 504 -21.17 15.11 23.04
CA VAL A 504 -20.47 14.32 22.01
C VAL A 504 -20.97 14.66 20.61
N LEU A 505 -22.28 14.81 20.43
CA LEU A 505 -22.87 15.21 19.14
C LEU A 505 -22.49 16.63 18.73
N VAL A 506 -22.55 17.58 19.66
CA VAL A 506 -22.14 18.98 19.43
C VAL A 506 -20.67 19.06 19.07
N TYR A 507 -19.81 18.28 19.74
CA TYR A 507 -18.40 18.20 19.38
C TYR A 507 -18.21 17.60 17.98
N ALA A 508 -18.77 16.41 17.73
CA ALA A 508 -18.56 15.69 16.49
C ALA A 508 -19.08 16.45 15.25
N LEU A 509 -20.26 17.08 15.36
CA LEU A 509 -20.87 17.82 14.26
C LEU A 509 -20.41 19.28 14.24
N GLY A 510 -20.45 19.98 15.37
CA GLY A 510 -20.13 21.40 15.45
C GLY A 510 -18.64 21.69 15.29
N TYR A 511 -17.81 21.16 16.22
CA TYR A 511 -16.36 21.35 16.13
C TYR A 511 -15.78 20.62 14.92
N GLY A 512 -16.25 19.41 14.62
CA GLY A 512 -15.86 18.66 13.42
C GLY A 512 -16.06 19.49 12.15
N PHE A 513 -17.27 20.02 11.92
CA PHE A 513 -17.58 20.86 10.77
C PHE A 513 -16.75 22.16 10.73
N TYR A 514 -16.59 22.84 11.87
CA TYR A 514 -15.73 24.03 11.97
C TYR A 514 -14.27 23.73 11.57
N SER A 515 -13.69 22.63 12.10
CA SER A 515 -12.30 22.24 11.81
C SER A 515 -12.09 21.92 10.33
N VAL A 516 -13.10 21.33 9.72
CA VAL A 516 -13.14 20.91 8.32
C VAL A 516 -13.28 22.14 7.41
N LEU A 517 -14.16 23.09 7.74
CA LEU A 517 -14.25 24.38 7.03
C LEU A 517 -12.94 25.18 7.08
N LYS A 518 -12.30 25.26 8.26
CA LYS A 518 -10.98 25.90 8.41
C LYS A 518 -9.92 25.19 7.56
N SER A 519 -10.00 23.86 7.46
CA SER A 519 -9.10 23.07 6.61
C SER A 519 -9.32 23.34 5.12
N ARG A 520 -10.57 23.61 4.69
CA ARG A 520 -10.89 23.97 3.30
C ARG A 520 -10.20 25.25 2.84
N THR A 521 -10.10 26.24 3.71
CA THR A 521 -9.48 27.55 3.40
C THR A 521 -7.96 27.52 3.50
N LEU A 522 -7.38 26.59 4.26
CA LEU A 522 -5.93 26.47 4.39
C LEU A 522 -5.29 25.60 3.32
N TYR A 523 -5.92 24.48 2.95
CA TYR A 523 -5.33 23.49 2.05
C TYR A 523 -6.31 22.85 1.05
N GLY A 524 -7.59 23.24 1.07
CA GLY A 524 -8.62 22.77 0.14
C GLY A 524 -8.79 23.65 -1.09
N THR A 525 -9.95 23.55 -1.74
CA THR A 525 -10.28 24.30 -2.96
C THR A 525 -10.38 25.82 -2.76
N LEU A 526 -10.56 26.29 -1.51
CA LEU A 526 -10.59 27.71 -1.15
C LEU A 526 -9.23 28.23 -0.68
N ALA A 527 -8.17 27.42 -0.76
CA ALA A 527 -6.82 27.88 -0.43
C ALA A 527 -6.38 28.99 -1.41
N PRO A 528 -5.72 30.06 -0.93
CA PRO A 528 -5.23 31.12 -1.80
C PRO A 528 -4.30 30.59 -2.89
N LYS A 529 -4.56 31.00 -4.14
CA LYS A 529 -3.73 30.64 -5.29
C LYS A 529 -2.47 31.53 -5.31
N PRO A 530 -1.28 31.00 -5.67
CA PRO A 530 -0.07 31.80 -5.87
C PRO A 530 -0.24 32.81 -7.03
N PRO A 531 0.55 33.90 -7.07
CA PRO A 531 0.44 34.94 -8.10
C PRO A 531 0.56 34.43 -9.55
N LEU A 532 1.41 33.44 -9.78
CA LEU A 532 1.65 32.84 -11.11
C LEU A 532 0.89 31.53 -11.29
N TYR A 533 -0.29 31.36 -10.68
CA TYR A 533 -1.01 30.09 -10.70
C TYR A 533 -1.28 29.57 -12.12
N GLY A 534 -0.81 28.37 -12.43
CA GLY A 534 -0.97 27.75 -13.76
C GLY A 534 0.18 26.80 -14.11
N VAL A 535 0.07 26.19 -15.29
CA VAL A 535 1.18 25.47 -15.93
C VAL A 535 1.70 26.32 -17.08
N TYR A 536 3.01 26.48 -17.18
CA TYR A 536 3.68 27.15 -18.29
C TYR A 536 4.50 26.11 -19.05
N GLU A 537 3.98 25.72 -20.22
CA GLU A 537 4.65 24.81 -21.15
C GLU A 537 5.66 25.60 -21.98
N VAL A 538 6.92 25.18 -21.98
CA VAL A 538 7.97 25.85 -22.75
C VAL A 538 7.81 25.47 -24.22
N THR A 539 7.56 26.48 -25.06
CA THR A 539 7.30 26.30 -26.49
C THR A 539 8.51 26.56 -27.36
N ASN A 540 9.52 27.28 -26.83
CA ASN A 540 10.77 27.58 -27.53
C ASN A 540 11.90 27.84 -26.53
N TYR A 541 13.15 27.57 -26.93
CA TYR A 541 14.37 27.86 -26.16
C TYR A 541 15.35 28.67 -27.00
N VAL A 542 16.06 29.59 -26.35
CA VAL A 542 17.23 30.27 -26.88
C VAL A 542 18.36 30.10 -25.88
N ILE A 543 19.46 29.46 -26.29
CA ILE A 543 20.65 29.25 -25.45
C ILE A 543 21.83 29.94 -26.12
N ASN A 544 22.45 30.89 -25.43
CA ASN A 544 23.59 31.67 -25.95
C ASN A 544 23.32 32.33 -27.31
N GLY A 545 22.07 32.70 -27.58
CA GLY A 545 21.64 33.32 -28.85
C GLY A 545 21.13 32.34 -29.90
N ASP A 546 21.33 31.03 -29.72
CA ASP A 546 20.87 30.01 -30.65
C ASP A 546 19.47 29.52 -30.28
N THR A 547 18.51 29.68 -31.19
CA THR A 547 17.16 29.17 -31.04
C THR A 547 17.14 27.65 -31.23
N ILE A 548 16.84 26.92 -30.16
CA ILE A 548 16.70 25.47 -30.16
C ILE A 548 15.22 25.13 -30.33
N THR A 549 14.83 24.71 -31.53
CA THR A 549 13.45 24.26 -31.82
C THR A 549 13.25 22.75 -31.62
N ASN A 550 14.32 21.97 -31.49
CA ASN A 550 14.29 20.53 -31.29
C ASN A 550 14.87 20.16 -29.92
N TYR A 551 13.99 20.12 -28.93
CA TYR A 551 14.33 19.90 -27.53
C TYR A 551 14.60 18.40 -27.27
N LYS A 552 15.78 17.89 -27.63
CA LYS A 552 16.23 16.52 -27.31
C LYS A 552 17.21 16.45 -26.14
N SER A 553 17.46 17.57 -25.46
CA SER A 553 18.29 17.57 -24.26
C SER A 553 17.47 17.15 -23.05
N ASP A 554 17.85 16.05 -22.41
CA ASP A 554 17.23 15.52 -21.19
C ASP A 554 17.26 16.51 -20.02
N LYS A 555 18.02 17.61 -20.13
CA LYS A 555 18.23 18.60 -19.06
C LYS A 555 17.28 19.82 -19.13
N LEU A 556 16.64 20.10 -20.27
CA LEU A 556 15.81 21.30 -20.42
C LEU A 556 14.43 21.13 -19.78
N TRP A 557 13.86 22.24 -19.30
CA TRP A 557 12.53 22.25 -18.72
C TRP A 557 11.46 22.15 -19.81
N LYS A 558 10.43 21.35 -19.55
CA LYS A 558 9.24 21.24 -20.40
C LYS A 558 8.08 22.03 -19.82
N ASN A 559 7.80 21.85 -18.52
CA ASN A 559 6.67 22.49 -17.85
C ASN A 559 7.09 23.12 -16.52
N LEU A 560 6.67 24.36 -16.26
CA LEU A 560 6.75 25.02 -14.97
C LEU A 560 5.34 25.08 -14.36
N THR A 561 5.10 24.42 -13.23
CA THR A 561 3.77 24.35 -12.59
C THR A 561 3.77 25.08 -11.26
N PHE A 562 3.00 26.16 -11.19
CA PHE A 562 2.76 26.94 -9.98
C PHE A 562 1.36 26.63 -9.47
N GLU A 563 1.25 25.71 -8.51
CA GLU A 563 -0.06 25.32 -7.95
C GLU A 563 -0.17 25.59 -6.45
N ARG A 564 0.97 25.74 -5.75
CA ARG A 564 1.03 26.03 -4.32
C ARG A 564 1.92 27.24 -4.07
N ALA A 565 1.61 27.99 -3.01
CA ALA A 565 2.45 29.11 -2.58
C ALA A 565 3.89 28.64 -2.32
N ASN A 566 4.85 29.47 -2.73
CA ASN A 566 6.29 29.31 -2.51
C ASN A 566 6.91 28.02 -3.06
N ARG A 567 6.23 27.33 -4.00
CA ARG A 567 6.74 26.10 -4.62
C ARG A 567 6.39 26.03 -6.09
N VAL A 568 7.36 25.67 -6.92
CA VAL A 568 7.16 25.35 -8.33
C VAL A 568 7.59 23.91 -8.58
N ARG A 569 6.84 23.21 -9.43
CA ARG A 569 7.23 21.91 -9.97
C ARG A 569 7.72 22.11 -11.39
N ILE A 570 8.93 21.62 -11.66
CA ILE A 570 9.57 21.66 -12.96
C ILE A 570 9.58 20.23 -13.51
N GLN A 571 8.93 20.02 -14.65
CA GLN A 571 9.04 18.77 -15.39
C GLN A 571 10.03 19.00 -16.53
N LYS A 572 11.07 18.18 -16.64
CA LYS A 572 12.01 18.18 -17.75
C LYS A 572 11.47 17.41 -18.96
N ILE A 573 12.15 17.51 -20.09
CA ILE A 573 11.79 16.81 -21.33
C ILE A 573 11.83 15.28 -21.17
N ASN A 574 12.83 14.76 -20.45
CA ASN A 574 12.94 13.34 -20.10
C ASN A 574 11.90 12.86 -19.06
N ARG A 575 10.91 13.70 -18.73
CA ARG A 575 9.86 13.51 -17.71
C ARG A 575 10.35 13.50 -16.26
N GLU A 576 11.62 13.76 -16.00
CA GLU A 576 12.12 13.94 -14.63
C GLU A 576 11.46 15.16 -13.99
N GLU A 577 11.05 15.01 -12.73
CA GLU A 577 10.36 16.05 -11.98
C GLU A 577 11.23 16.57 -10.84
N ASN A 578 11.39 17.89 -10.80
CA ASN A 578 12.09 18.58 -9.74
C ASN A 578 11.15 19.58 -9.06
N TYR A 579 11.33 19.75 -7.75
CA TYR A 579 10.59 20.74 -6.98
C TYR A 579 11.55 21.77 -6.43
N TYR A 580 11.20 23.03 -6.61
CA TYR A 580 11.95 24.15 -6.07
C TYR A 580 11.06 24.93 -5.11
N LYS A 581 11.63 25.33 -3.97
CA LYS A 581 11.09 26.46 -3.22
C LYS A 581 11.33 27.70 -4.08
N VAL A 582 10.34 28.58 -4.16
CA VAL A 582 10.45 29.84 -4.90
C VAL A 582 9.95 31.02 -4.09
N GLU A 583 10.54 32.18 -4.35
CA GLU A 583 10.04 33.49 -3.94
C GLU A 583 9.73 34.29 -5.20
N VAL A 584 8.48 34.73 -5.34
CA VAL A 584 7.99 35.43 -6.54
C VAL A 584 7.81 36.90 -6.20
N ASP A 585 8.57 37.76 -6.88
CA ASP A 585 8.41 39.21 -6.85
C ASP A 585 7.71 39.67 -8.13
N THR A 586 6.41 39.97 -8.00
CA THR A 586 5.57 40.43 -9.12
C THR A 586 5.85 41.88 -9.52
N ILE A 587 6.51 42.67 -8.67
CA ILE A 587 6.85 44.06 -8.98
C ILE A 587 8.13 44.10 -9.82
N GLN A 588 9.16 43.36 -9.40
CA GLN A 588 10.44 43.27 -10.11
C GLN A 588 10.47 42.20 -11.20
N ARG A 589 9.36 41.48 -11.40
CA ARG A 589 9.19 40.35 -12.32
C ARG A 589 10.35 39.36 -12.23
N ASN A 590 10.59 38.90 -11.01
CA ASN A 590 11.67 38.00 -10.68
C ASN A 590 11.16 36.80 -9.89
N ILE A 591 11.69 35.62 -10.19
CA ILE A 591 11.46 34.40 -9.41
C ILE A 591 12.80 33.92 -8.92
N ARG A 592 12.96 33.86 -7.60
CA ARG A 592 14.13 33.26 -6.98
C ARG A 592 13.88 31.79 -6.73
N PHE A 593 14.74 30.93 -7.25
CA PHE A 593 14.70 29.48 -7.09
C PHE A 593 15.74 29.03 -6.07
N PHE A 594 15.37 28.09 -5.19
CA PHE A 594 16.27 27.48 -4.22
C PHE A 594 16.41 25.96 -4.52
N PRO A 595 17.47 25.52 -5.23
CA PRO A 595 17.74 24.10 -5.45
C PRO A 595 18.03 23.38 -4.13
N SER A 596 17.58 22.14 -3.97
CA SER A 596 17.82 21.28 -2.78
C SER A 596 17.23 21.74 -1.43
N GLY A 597 16.51 22.87 -1.37
CA GLY A 597 15.93 23.38 -0.13
C GLY A 597 16.97 23.96 0.85
N ASN A 598 18.24 24.01 0.46
CA ASN A 598 19.27 24.80 1.13
C ASN A 598 19.05 26.29 0.80
N ALA A 599 19.07 27.16 1.81
CA ALA A 599 18.82 28.60 1.64
C ALA A 599 20.04 29.34 1.03
N VAL A 600 21.20 28.67 0.93
CA VAL A 600 22.46 29.28 0.50
C VAL A 600 22.63 29.26 -1.02
N ASP A 601 22.15 28.22 -1.70
CA ASP A 601 22.19 28.13 -3.16
C ASP A 601 20.88 28.62 -3.76
N PHE A 602 20.94 29.67 -4.58
CA PHE A 602 19.79 30.17 -5.33
C PHE A 602 20.18 30.68 -6.70
N PHE A 603 19.21 30.74 -7.60
CA PHE A 603 19.33 31.47 -8.87
C PHE A 603 18.07 32.29 -9.13
N ASP A 604 18.25 33.44 -9.77
CA ASP A 604 17.18 34.34 -10.14
C ASP A 604 16.77 34.12 -11.60
N LEU A 605 15.47 34.07 -11.84
CA LEU A 605 14.85 33.98 -13.14
C LEU A 605 14.00 35.22 -13.35
N LYS A 606 14.39 36.04 -14.33
CA LYS A 606 13.60 37.19 -14.78
C LYS A 606 12.55 36.71 -15.75
N TYR A 607 11.35 37.30 -15.67
CA TYR A 607 10.27 36.93 -16.57
C TYR A 607 9.51 38.13 -17.13
N ALA A 608 8.87 37.92 -18.27
CA ALA A 608 8.05 38.89 -18.98
C ALA A 608 6.70 38.26 -19.38
N ASN A 609 5.77 39.11 -19.83
CA ASN A 609 4.43 38.74 -20.29
C ASN A 609 3.60 37.98 -19.24
N GLU A 610 3.03 38.68 -18.25
CA GLU A 610 2.14 38.06 -17.27
C GLU A 610 0.73 37.86 -17.82
N GLY A 611 0.28 36.62 -17.94
CA GLY A 611 -1.12 36.30 -18.24
C GLY A 611 -1.26 35.02 -19.05
N LYS A 612 -0.94 35.09 -20.35
CA LYS A 612 -1.04 33.96 -21.30
C LYS A 612 0.29 33.23 -21.53
N SER A 613 1.39 33.84 -21.13
CA SER A 613 2.74 33.26 -21.14
C SER A 613 3.46 33.62 -19.83
N LEU A 614 4.69 33.17 -19.72
CA LEU A 614 5.70 33.53 -18.74
C LEU A 614 7.02 33.29 -19.45
N ASP A 615 7.47 34.30 -20.19
CA ASP A 615 8.69 34.19 -20.97
C ASP A 615 9.85 34.48 -20.03
N PHE A 616 10.81 33.58 -19.96
CA PHE A 616 11.84 33.61 -18.92
C PHE A 616 13.23 33.85 -19.49
N HIS A 617 14.10 34.37 -18.62
CA HIS A 617 15.51 34.57 -18.88
C HIS A 617 16.30 34.35 -17.58
N TYR A 618 17.34 33.51 -17.64
CA TYR A 618 18.26 33.27 -16.52
C TYR A 618 19.65 32.89 -17.02
N ILE A 619 20.64 33.01 -16.13
CA ILE A 619 22.02 32.60 -16.39
C ILE A 619 22.32 31.34 -15.57
N TYR A 620 22.83 30.30 -16.21
CA TYR A 620 23.23 29.06 -15.54
C TYR A 620 24.60 28.62 -16.01
N LYS A 621 25.57 28.55 -15.09
CA LYS A 621 26.96 28.14 -15.38
C LYS A 621 27.58 28.87 -16.59
N ASN A 622 27.32 30.17 -16.70
CA ASN A 622 27.71 31.07 -17.80
C ASN A 622 26.90 30.96 -19.10
N ASP A 623 25.97 30.01 -19.21
CA ASP A 623 25.04 29.97 -20.34
C ASP A 623 23.87 30.94 -20.09
N THR A 624 23.55 31.73 -21.11
CA THR A 624 22.36 32.58 -21.13
C THR A 624 21.20 31.77 -21.70
N ILE A 625 20.18 31.54 -20.88
CA ILE A 625 19.04 30.71 -21.25
C ILE A 625 17.77 31.56 -21.19
N SER A 626 17.04 31.61 -22.30
CA SER A 626 15.69 32.15 -22.34
C SER A 626 14.72 31.21 -23.03
N GLY A 627 13.44 31.35 -22.72
CA GLY A 627 12.40 30.55 -23.35
C GLY A 627 11.06 31.26 -23.33
N GLU A 628 10.25 30.94 -24.35
CA GLU A 628 8.86 31.36 -24.45
C GLU A 628 7.97 30.26 -23.89
N THR A 629 6.87 30.64 -23.26
CA THR A 629 5.92 29.66 -22.73
C THR A 629 4.50 29.92 -23.16
N ARG A 630 3.68 28.87 -23.11
CA ARG A 630 2.23 28.95 -23.19
C ARG A 630 1.64 28.52 -21.85
N ARG A 631 0.73 29.33 -21.32
CA ARG A 631 -0.01 28.98 -20.11
C ARG A 631 -1.14 27.99 -20.41
N LEU A 632 -1.29 27.01 -19.51
CA LEU A 632 -2.44 26.12 -19.39
C LEU A 632 -3.07 26.31 -18.01
N ASP A 633 -4.38 26.51 -17.99
CA ASP A 633 -5.24 26.52 -16.81
C ASP A 633 -6.06 25.22 -16.73
N LYS A 634 -6.90 25.06 -15.71
CA LYS A 634 -7.67 23.81 -15.52
C LYS A 634 -8.66 23.59 -16.66
N GLU A 635 -9.17 24.68 -17.22
CA GLU A 635 -10.17 24.72 -18.28
C GLU A 635 -9.60 24.29 -19.64
N ASP A 636 -8.27 24.16 -19.77
CA ASP A 636 -7.63 23.63 -20.99
C ASP A 636 -7.64 22.10 -21.04
N PHE A 637 -7.93 21.43 -19.91
CA PHE A 637 -7.98 19.97 -19.85
C PHE A 637 -9.40 19.46 -20.08
N LEU A 638 -9.55 18.46 -20.98
CA LEU A 638 -10.85 17.84 -21.30
C LEU A 638 -11.62 17.34 -20.08
N LEU A 639 -10.90 16.84 -19.06
CA LEU A 639 -11.54 16.33 -17.84
C LEU A 639 -12.32 17.44 -17.12
N THR A 640 -11.76 18.64 -17.04
CA THR A 640 -12.27 19.75 -16.22
C THR A 640 -13.02 20.83 -16.99
N ASN A 641 -12.96 20.80 -18.33
CA ASN A 641 -13.62 21.80 -19.17
C ASN A 641 -15.06 21.45 -19.59
N ARG A 642 -15.50 20.21 -19.30
CA ARG A 642 -16.85 19.76 -19.60
C ARG A 642 -17.76 19.90 -18.38
N GLY A 643 -18.81 20.70 -18.53
CA GLY A 643 -19.86 20.86 -17.52
C GLY A 643 -20.93 19.76 -17.53
N PHE A 644 -21.94 19.93 -16.68
CA PHE A 644 -23.12 19.07 -16.65
C PHE A 644 -24.02 19.31 -17.87
N HIS A 645 -24.53 18.24 -18.47
CA HIS A 645 -25.44 18.28 -19.63
C HIS A 645 -26.64 17.38 -19.37
N TRP A 646 -27.86 17.92 -19.44
CA TRP A 646 -29.10 17.15 -19.32
C TRP A 646 -29.34 16.23 -20.53
N ILE A 647 -29.03 16.74 -21.73
CA ILE A 647 -29.21 16.04 -23.01
C ILE A 647 -27.83 15.84 -23.62
N ASN A 648 -27.49 14.59 -23.98
CA ASN A 648 -26.34 14.24 -24.78
C ASN A 648 -26.82 13.36 -25.92
N GLU A 649 -26.93 13.92 -27.13
CA GLU A 649 -27.35 13.16 -28.32
C GLU A 649 -26.40 11.97 -28.60
N TYR A 650 -25.13 12.11 -28.23
CA TYR A 650 -24.13 11.03 -28.28
C TYR A 650 -23.27 11.01 -27.01
N PRO A 651 -22.89 9.83 -26.48
CA PRO A 651 -21.94 9.72 -25.39
C PRO A 651 -20.58 10.34 -25.75
N TYR A 652 -20.07 11.23 -24.90
CA TYR A 652 -18.75 11.82 -25.07
C TYR A 652 -17.71 10.99 -24.31
N ASN A 653 -17.12 10.01 -25.00
CA ASN A 653 -16.12 9.08 -24.48
C ASN A 653 -14.86 9.17 -25.37
N ARG A 654 -13.79 9.78 -24.86
CA ARG A 654 -12.55 10.08 -25.61
C ARG A 654 -11.32 9.56 -24.87
#